data_AF-A0A2G4GHA8-F1
#
_entry.id   AF-A0A2G4GHA8-F1
#
_cell.length_a   1.000
_cell.length_b   1.000
_cell.length_c   1.000
_cell.angle_alpha   90.00
_cell.angle_beta   90.00
_cell.angle_gamma   90.00
#
_symmetry.space_group_name_H-M   'P 1'
#
loop_
_entity.id
_entity.type
_entity.pdbx_description
1 polymer ?
#
loop_
_entity_poly.entity_id
_entity_poly.type
_entity_poly.pdbx_seq_one_letter_code
_entity_poly.pdbx_strand_id
1 'polypeptide(L)'
;MKRFQATWLLFPIIMVSATVWTAPADAAMRTVPKGANGVLRKLASNDGRFEAAGNSVWAINNGSRLTPVDASVVVDRISGSVLEFPTALGDEVSASSMSTAVEVRQPVKTTGVTASRTVTVIPLQWPGATWKTSDRTMANSIVSKLTPWWRAMSANQEALNIRFAAVLDVSSVNGIGQCDFYAMSDLAVAFAKEKGLYDTSNNLMMTFTGENEDCGFGGLGEVGGKLTWTYTAPGYEGIWAHELGHNMGLPHANACNAGVTLTYLKPCEEVEYGDVTGTMGMGGPSGFYAPTFLASVGWLPEANRAVWARTSATYSLNRPDRSDLGVTAINIPGLDGTVGDNSYWVQYNPNALTYVTDPNRPVQGGLVITFEPSKEFAEHRISLGGVLGAPTSTSYLCDLTPPTTTLNEVDYATDPRLLPFRSWTDPRNQFKITLASVDGTVATVQIEPIANSAVTAPATVSATPDPSGATSLLVSWQIAADAYGANEPTTWNVDFGEDATKSCIALVWELSCTVSDISRTLTYTPGVSGTNGLSRSTRVTSSAELLGNSPPVFTASFTNTSDEIVAKIHVDSGGSPLIGNPTVEIEGSQPCTIEPEGDSTCTFFGLQRKTAHTLIAKGTNAIGTRETRFIARTLAGTPENPTISGKFVGSELVATVFADAADQNNVDVFEMYCIAQKGSKSVYGFGEGTSPNSKTFRLPKMKGKANYCYGRVMSTGTVKIYSSGYGLLRIAANGKITSGKLVITPTISSNVAGIVNVKWKAIDSLGKVQSVTANSSTGSCKKTTATSCVIKGLTSGSVVSIVLSGRGTSGSETVRSNIVVK
;
A
#
# COMPACT_ATOMS: atom_id res chain seq x y z
N MET A 1 55.67 -22.86 -28.12
CA MET A 1 56.65 -22.65 -29.21
C MET A 1 56.43 -21.25 -29.81
N LYS A 2 57.48 -20.56 -30.32
CA LYS A 2 57.47 -19.32 -31.16
C LYS A 2 56.34 -18.29 -30.86
N ARG A 3 56.50 -17.19 -30.10
CA ARG A 3 57.61 -16.23 -29.85
C ARG A 3 57.90 -15.29 -31.05
N PHE A 4 58.24 -14.02 -30.73
CA PHE A 4 58.69 -12.87 -31.58
C PHE A 4 57.58 -12.00 -32.23
N GLN A 5 57.68 -10.65 -32.35
CA GLN A 5 58.40 -9.53 -31.64
C GLN A 5 57.84 -8.20 -32.23
N ALA A 6 58.11 -6.94 -31.82
CA ALA A 6 58.85 -6.23 -30.75
C ALA A 6 58.04 -4.93 -30.43
N THR A 7 58.14 -4.16 -29.33
CA THR A 7 59.21 -3.68 -28.42
C THR A 7 60.09 -2.53 -28.94
N TRP A 8 59.83 -1.31 -28.44
CA TRP A 8 60.81 -0.27 -28.05
C TRP A 8 60.15 0.50 -26.88
N LEU A 9 60.41 0.20 -25.59
CA LEU A 9 61.59 0.51 -24.77
C LEU A 9 61.97 2.00 -24.72
N LEU A 10 61.78 2.63 -23.54
CA LEU A 10 62.91 2.93 -22.64
C LEU A 10 62.47 3.23 -21.18
N PHE A 11 63.25 2.66 -20.25
CA PHE A 11 63.25 2.73 -18.79
C PHE A 11 63.74 4.12 -18.26
N PRO A 12 63.91 4.35 -16.92
CA PRO A 12 63.02 4.13 -15.76
C PRO A 12 63.04 5.36 -14.81
N ILE A 13 62.53 5.27 -13.57
CA ILE A 13 63.17 5.81 -12.34
C ILE A 13 62.50 5.24 -11.08
N ILE A 14 63.23 5.30 -9.95
CA ILE A 14 63.05 4.51 -8.73
C ILE A 14 62.78 5.42 -7.49
N MET A 15 61.86 4.97 -6.63
CA MET A 15 61.71 5.22 -5.18
C MET A 15 61.52 6.64 -4.55
N VAL A 16 60.36 6.77 -3.88
CA VAL A 16 60.18 7.03 -2.42
C VAL A 16 60.02 8.47 -1.87
N SER A 17 58.86 8.66 -1.23
CA SER A 17 58.50 9.54 -0.08
C SER A 17 58.43 11.08 -0.22
N ALA A 18 57.19 11.61 -0.29
CA ALA A 18 56.41 12.06 0.88
C ALA A 18 55.69 13.43 0.70
N THR A 19 54.43 13.51 1.19
CA THR A 19 53.57 14.71 1.37
C THR A 19 53.15 15.44 0.08
N VAL A 20 51.87 15.69 -0.19
CA VAL A 20 50.89 16.44 0.63
C VAL A 20 49.55 15.68 0.81
N TRP A 21 48.82 16.03 1.86
CA TRP A 21 47.53 15.44 2.29
C TRP A 21 46.32 15.82 1.42
N THR A 22 45.34 14.93 1.32
CA THR A 22 44.02 14.97 2.02
C THR A 22 43.22 13.72 1.61
N ALA A 23 42.99 12.76 2.52
CA ALA A 23 41.79 12.63 3.34
C ALA A 23 40.84 11.53 2.76
N PRO A 24 40.08 10.80 3.59
CA PRO A 24 39.47 9.54 3.18
C PRO A 24 38.23 9.73 2.30
N ALA A 25 37.91 8.68 1.53
CA ALA A 25 36.61 8.51 0.90
C ALA A 25 35.55 8.16 1.96
N ASP A 26 35.22 9.15 2.79
CA ASP A 26 34.17 9.02 3.80
C ASP A 26 32.78 9.26 3.21
N ALA A 27 31.81 8.54 3.78
CA ALA A 27 30.38 8.52 3.49
C ALA A 27 29.83 9.61 2.54
N ALA A 28 29.43 9.19 1.33
CA ALA A 28 28.49 9.94 0.51
C ALA A 28 27.09 9.92 1.17
N MET A 29 26.88 10.82 2.13
CA MET A 29 25.63 11.00 2.86
C MET A 29 24.55 11.58 1.94
N ARG A 30 23.92 10.72 1.12
CA ARG A 30 22.77 11.07 0.28
C ARG A 30 21.60 11.45 1.18
N THR A 31 21.26 12.73 1.22
CA THR A 31 20.01 13.21 1.84
C THR A 31 18.82 12.59 1.12
N VAL A 32 18.08 11.72 1.83
CA VAL A 32 16.94 10.96 1.30
C VAL A 32 15.76 11.92 1.03
N PRO A 33 15.04 11.79 -0.11
CA PRO A 33 13.81 12.54 -0.33
C PRO A 33 12.74 12.12 0.68
N LYS A 34 12.16 13.08 1.42
CA LYS A 34 11.12 12.82 2.42
C LYS A 34 10.00 11.93 1.86
N GLY A 35 9.79 10.79 2.53
CA GLY A 35 8.73 9.84 2.25
C GLY A 35 7.34 10.47 2.31
N ALA A 36 6.47 10.05 1.40
CA ALA A 36 5.09 9.83 1.77
C ALA A 36 4.98 8.40 2.32
N ASN A 37 4.47 8.23 3.53
CA ASN A 37 4.21 6.91 4.09
C ASN A 37 2.93 6.35 3.46
N GLY A 38 3.02 5.11 3.02
CA GLY A 38 1.85 4.33 2.66
C GLY A 38 2.15 2.84 2.70
N VAL A 39 1.10 2.06 2.82
CA VAL A 39 1.16 0.60 2.81
C VAL A 39 1.36 0.15 1.37
N LEU A 40 2.48 -0.50 1.09
CA LEU A 40 2.67 -1.17 -0.19
C LEU A 40 1.59 -2.25 -0.34
N ARG A 41 0.89 -2.25 -1.48
CA ARG A 41 -0.11 -3.24 -1.87
C ARG A 41 0.32 -3.83 -3.20
N LYS A 42 0.41 -5.16 -3.27
CA LYS A 42 0.52 -5.86 -4.55
C LYS A 42 -0.87 -5.87 -5.17
N LEU A 43 -1.13 -5.03 -6.18
CA LEU A 43 -2.33 -5.17 -6.98
C LEU A 43 -2.03 -6.26 -8.02
N ALA A 44 -2.83 -7.32 -8.07
CA ALA A 44 -2.87 -8.10 -9.30
C ALA A 44 -3.42 -7.17 -10.39
N SER A 45 -2.71 -7.00 -11.51
CA SER A 45 -3.39 -6.47 -12.69
C SER A 45 -4.23 -7.60 -13.25
N ASN A 46 -5.49 -7.69 -12.82
CA ASN A 46 -6.49 -8.01 -13.82
C ASN A 46 -6.45 -6.83 -14.80
N ASP A 47 -5.96 -7.08 -16.01
CA ASP A 47 -5.90 -6.11 -17.10
C ASP A 47 -7.28 -5.76 -17.68
N GLY A 48 -8.33 -6.30 -17.05
CA GLY A 48 -9.70 -6.38 -17.54
C GLY A 48 -10.00 -7.69 -18.27
N ARG A 49 -9.01 -8.58 -18.43
CA ARG A 49 -9.16 -9.91 -19.03
C ARG A 49 -8.82 -11.02 -18.03
N PHE A 50 -7.56 -11.24 -17.62
CA PHE A 50 -7.15 -12.52 -16.99
C PHE A 50 -6.76 -12.46 -15.49
N GLU A 51 -6.91 -13.60 -14.78
CA GLU A 51 -6.20 -13.83 -13.49
C GLU A 51 -4.81 -14.41 -13.70
N ALA A 52 -4.64 -15.34 -14.65
CA ALA A 52 -3.34 -15.91 -14.96
C ALA A 52 -2.56 -15.04 -15.98
N ALA A 53 -1.30 -14.72 -15.63
CA ALA A 53 -0.33 -13.92 -16.39
C ALA A 53 -0.49 -12.37 -16.40
N GLY A 54 -1.27 -11.79 -15.49
CA GLY A 54 -1.27 -10.34 -15.25
C GLY A 54 0.00 -9.85 -14.53
N ASN A 55 0.68 -8.82 -15.06
CA ASN A 55 1.80 -8.17 -14.36
C ASN A 55 1.32 -7.55 -13.05
N SER A 56 1.73 -8.06 -11.89
CA SER A 56 1.34 -7.48 -10.60
C SER A 56 1.85 -6.03 -10.49
N VAL A 57 0.94 -5.06 -10.54
CA VAL A 57 1.24 -3.65 -10.35
C VAL A 57 1.32 -3.40 -8.85
N TRP A 58 2.53 -3.23 -8.36
CA TRP A 58 2.74 -2.75 -7.01
C TRP A 58 2.23 -1.30 -6.90
N ALA A 59 1.53 -0.98 -5.81
CA ALA A 59 1.00 0.36 -5.57
C ALA A 59 1.05 0.73 -4.09
N ILE A 60 1.11 2.01 -3.78
CA ILE A 60 1.12 2.55 -2.42
C ILE A 60 -0.29 2.98 -2.05
N ASN A 61 -0.85 2.41 -0.99
CA ASN A 61 -2.09 2.90 -0.37
C ASN A 61 -1.75 3.85 0.79
N ASN A 62 -2.13 5.12 0.68
CA ASN A 62 -1.92 6.13 1.72
C ASN A 62 -3.20 6.51 2.49
N GLY A 63 -4.23 5.67 2.44
CA GLY A 63 -5.54 5.91 3.07
C GLY A 63 -6.49 6.81 2.27
N SER A 64 -6.02 7.44 1.19
CA SER A 64 -6.86 8.28 0.30
C SER A 64 -6.64 8.04 -1.20
N ARG A 65 -5.53 7.41 -1.59
CA ARG A 65 -5.13 7.12 -2.97
C ARG A 65 -4.31 5.83 -3.04
N LEU A 66 -4.35 5.21 -4.22
CA LEU A 66 -3.45 4.15 -4.67
C LEU A 66 -2.54 4.73 -5.77
N THR A 67 -1.21 4.59 -5.62
CA THR A 67 -0.22 5.10 -6.59
C THR A 67 0.72 3.98 -7.03
N PRO A 68 0.81 3.62 -8.33
CA PRO A 68 1.72 2.58 -8.80
C PRO A 68 3.19 2.86 -8.48
N VAL A 69 3.97 1.79 -8.30
CA VAL A 69 5.43 1.82 -8.14
C VAL A 69 6.10 0.85 -9.08
N ASP A 70 7.30 1.21 -9.53
CA ASP A 70 8.11 0.40 -10.43
C ASP A 70 8.59 -0.89 -9.73
N ALA A 71 8.54 -2.03 -10.44
CA ALA A 71 8.92 -3.34 -9.92
C ALA A 71 10.38 -3.40 -9.40
N SER A 72 11.27 -2.55 -9.92
CA SER A 72 12.66 -2.44 -9.45
C SER A 72 12.82 -1.80 -8.07
N VAL A 73 11.80 -1.10 -7.57
CA VAL A 73 11.81 -0.41 -6.25
C VAL A 73 11.31 -1.33 -5.12
N VAL A 74 10.69 -2.45 -5.49
CA VAL A 74 10.04 -3.41 -4.57
C VAL A 74 10.72 -4.78 -4.55
N VAL A 75 11.93 -4.89 -5.13
CA VAL A 75 12.79 -6.07 -4.97
C VAL A 75 13.05 -6.28 -3.47
N ASP A 76 12.85 -7.51 -3.00
CA ASP A 76 12.92 -7.90 -1.58
C ASP A 76 11.98 -7.09 -0.65
N ARG A 77 10.79 -6.69 -1.15
CA ARG A 77 9.73 -6.01 -0.37
C ARG A 77 8.39 -6.73 -0.44
N ILE A 78 7.62 -6.59 0.62
CA ILE A 78 6.33 -7.25 0.78
C ILE A 78 5.17 -6.26 0.72
N SER A 79 4.02 -6.67 0.18
CA SER A 79 2.71 -6.07 0.50
C SER A 79 2.57 -5.99 2.03
N GLY A 80 1.87 -4.97 2.52
CA GLY A 80 1.89 -4.62 3.94
C GLY A 80 3.13 -3.79 4.36
N SER A 81 4.24 -3.79 3.62
CA SER A 81 5.41 -2.94 3.96
C SER A 81 5.02 -1.47 3.98
N VAL A 82 5.25 -0.81 5.12
CA VAL A 82 5.29 0.65 5.15
C VAL A 82 6.59 1.11 4.51
N LEU A 83 6.50 1.81 3.39
CA LEU A 83 7.65 2.30 2.64
C LEU A 83 7.61 3.83 2.53
N GLU A 84 8.76 4.46 2.76
CA GLU A 84 8.98 5.89 2.48
C GLU A 84 9.36 6.07 1.01
N PHE A 85 8.48 6.69 0.22
CA PHE A 85 8.75 6.97 -1.19
C PHE A 85 9.10 8.44 -1.48
N PRO A 86 10.12 8.70 -2.31
CA PRO A 86 10.33 10.01 -2.93
C PRO A 86 9.06 10.50 -3.62
N THR A 87 8.76 11.79 -3.50
CA THR A 87 7.47 12.41 -3.88
C THR A 87 7.19 12.47 -5.40
N ALA A 88 7.91 11.70 -6.21
CA ALA A 88 7.82 11.67 -7.67
C ALA A 88 7.60 10.23 -8.14
N LEU A 89 6.33 9.83 -8.19
CA LEU A 89 5.85 8.70 -9.00
C LEU A 89 5.14 9.26 -10.24
N GLY A 90 5.14 8.47 -11.31
CA GLY A 90 4.74 8.89 -12.66
C GLY A 90 3.25 9.17 -12.82
N ASP A 91 2.84 9.28 -14.09
CA ASP A 91 1.52 9.80 -14.48
C ASP A 91 0.33 9.10 -13.81
N GLU A 92 -0.66 9.91 -13.45
CA GLU A 92 -1.92 9.51 -12.81
C GLU A 92 -2.65 8.49 -13.69
N VAL A 93 -2.83 7.26 -13.20
CA VAL A 93 -3.65 6.28 -13.92
C VAL A 93 -5.10 6.77 -13.87
N SER A 94 -5.69 6.98 -15.05
CA SER A 94 -7.05 7.51 -15.18
C SER A 94 -8.07 6.67 -14.41
N ALA A 95 -9.17 7.30 -13.95
CA ALA A 95 -10.20 6.64 -13.15
C ALA A 95 -10.80 5.35 -13.79
N SER A 96 -10.71 5.19 -15.12
CA SER A 96 -11.06 3.97 -15.85
C SER A 96 -10.19 2.76 -15.53
N SER A 97 -8.93 2.97 -15.13
CA SER A 97 -7.99 1.92 -14.72
C SER A 97 -8.04 1.67 -13.21
N MET A 98 -8.53 2.66 -12.43
CA MET A 98 -8.89 2.45 -11.03
C MET A 98 -10.15 1.57 -10.89
N SER A 99 -11.04 1.56 -11.90
CA SER A 99 -12.20 0.66 -11.93
C SER A 99 -11.89 -0.78 -12.37
N THR A 100 -10.66 -1.10 -12.76
CA THR A 100 -10.23 -2.47 -13.11
C THR A 100 -9.25 -3.07 -12.09
N ALA A 101 -8.57 -2.24 -11.29
CA ALA A 101 -7.71 -2.69 -10.20
C ALA A 101 -8.53 -3.13 -8.97
N VAL A 102 -9.07 -4.34 -9.01
CA VAL A 102 -9.77 -4.96 -7.88
C VAL A 102 -8.75 -5.49 -6.86
N GLU A 103 -8.89 -5.08 -5.60
CA GLU A 103 -8.20 -5.74 -4.48
C GLU A 103 -8.70 -7.20 -4.41
N VAL A 104 -7.81 -8.20 -4.52
CA VAL A 104 -8.12 -9.63 -4.78
C VAL A 104 -8.76 -10.37 -3.58
N ARG A 105 -9.60 -9.67 -2.83
CA ARG A 105 -10.37 -10.13 -1.67
C ARG A 105 -11.79 -10.52 -2.01
N GLN A 106 -12.23 -10.25 -3.23
CA GLN A 106 -13.61 -10.39 -3.66
C GLN A 106 -13.63 -10.85 -5.13
N PRO A 107 -14.55 -11.75 -5.51
CA PRO A 107 -14.75 -12.11 -6.91
C PRO A 107 -15.04 -10.87 -7.77
N VAL A 108 -14.24 -10.66 -8.82
CA VAL A 108 -14.11 -9.40 -9.58
C VAL A 108 -15.45 -8.87 -10.12
N LYS A 109 -16.37 -9.79 -10.46
CA LYS A 109 -17.79 -9.54 -10.69
C LYS A 109 -18.52 -10.89 -10.79
N THR A 110 -19.26 -11.32 -9.76
CA THR A 110 -19.98 -12.60 -9.86
C THR A 110 -21.10 -12.51 -10.89
N THR A 111 -21.12 -13.47 -11.82
CA THR A 111 -22.28 -13.65 -12.69
C THR A 111 -23.29 -14.52 -11.97
N GLY A 112 -24.39 -13.92 -11.51
CA GLY A 112 -25.48 -14.66 -10.88
C GLY A 112 -26.10 -15.73 -11.78
N VAL A 113 -26.91 -16.61 -11.16
CA VAL A 113 -27.66 -17.68 -11.81
C VAL A 113 -28.34 -17.22 -13.10
N THR A 114 -28.13 -17.94 -14.20
CA THR A 114 -28.95 -17.85 -15.41
C THR A 114 -29.75 -19.14 -15.61
N ALA A 115 -30.94 -19.07 -16.21
CA ALA A 115 -31.71 -20.28 -16.54
C ALA A 115 -30.99 -21.17 -17.56
N SER A 116 -30.20 -20.57 -18.46
CA SER A 116 -29.26 -21.29 -19.30
C SER A 116 -28.03 -20.44 -19.63
N ARG A 117 -26.85 -21.05 -19.58
CA ARG A 117 -25.58 -20.43 -19.97
C ARG A 117 -25.13 -21.01 -21.31
N THR A 118 -24.97 -20.16 -22.31
CA THR A 118 -24.51 -20.54 -23.64
C THR A 118 -23.00 -20.31 -23.77
N VAL A 119 -22.26 -21.38 -24.06
CA VAL A 119 -20.82 -21.35 -24.36
C VAL A 119 -20.65 -21.62 -25.86
N THR A 120 -20.00 -20.70 -26.56
CA THR A 120 -19.52 -20.97 -27.93
C THR A 120 -18.11 -21.49 -27.86
N VAL A 121 -17.91 -22.76 -28.23
CA VAL A 121 -16.59 -23.34 -28.43
C VAL A 121 -16.11 -23.01 -29.85
N ILE A 122 -14.96 -22.36 -29.97
CA ILE A 122 -14.30 -22.02 -31.23
C ILE A 122 -13.02 -22.85 -31.31
N PRO A 123 -12.99 -23.94 -32.08
CA PRO A 123 -11.77 -24.70 -32.29
C PRO A 123 -10.76 -23.86 -33.06
N LEU A 124 -9.51 -23.78 -32.60
CA LEU A 124 -8.43 -23.06 -33.25
C LEU A 124 -7.47 -24.02 -33.95
N GLN A 125 -6.84 -23.55 -35.03
CA GLN A 125 -5.72 -24.24 -35.69
C GLN A 125 -4.63 -23.25 -36.14
N TRP A 126 -3.37 -23.70 -36.13
CA TRP A 126 -2.20 -23.00 -36.65
C TRP A 126 -1.07 -24.02 -36.96
N PRO A 127 0.07 -23.62 -37.57
CA PRO A 127 1.20 -24.53 -37.77
C PRO A 127 1.80 -24.88 -36.39
N GLY A 128 1.50 -26.07 -35.88
CA GLY A 128 1.82 -26.47 -34.49
C GLY A 128 0.61 -27.09 -33.76
N ALA A 129 -0.61 -26.64 -34.08
CA ALA A 129 -1.86 -27.23 -33.62
C ALA A 129 -2.84 -27.41 -34.78
N THR A 130 -2.96 -28.62 -35.31
CA THR A 130 -3.97 -28.94 -36.34
C THR A 130 -5.18 -29.59 -35.68
N TRP A 131 -6.35 -28.97 -35.78
CA TRP A 131 -7.59 -29.53 -35.26
C TRP A 131 -8.11 -30.69 -36.12
N LYS A 132 -8.36 -31.85 -35.51
CA LYS A 132 -8.76 -33.10 -36.15
C LYS A 132 -10.19 -33.50 -35.78
N THR A 133 -10.74 -34.45 -36.54
CA THR A 133 -12.04 -35.09 -36.21
C THR A 133 -11.99 -35.84 -34.87
N SER A 134 -10.82 -36.36 -34.48
CA SER A 134 -10.59 -36.98 -33.16
C SER A 134 -10.74 -35.97 -32.02
N ASP A 135 -10.19 -34.76 -32.16
CA ASP A 135 -10.36 -33.68 -31.18
C ASP A 135 -11.83 -33.31 -31.06
N ARG A 136 -12.58 -33.19 -32.17
CA ARG A 136 -14.02 -32.93 -32.08
C ARG A 136 -14.79 -34.05 -31.37
N THR A 137 -14.38 -35.31 -31.55
CA THR A 137 -14.97 -36.44 -30.82
C THR A 137 -14.65 -36.36 -29.32
N MET A 138 -13.41 -35.98 -28.96
CA MET A 138 -12.98 -35.78 -27.58
C MET A 138 -13.74 -34.60 -26.92
N ALA A 139 -13.87 -33.47 -27.60
CA ALA A 139 -14.62 -32.32 -27.12
C ALA A 139 -16.09 -32.67 -26.88
N ASN A 140 -16.74 -33.41 -27.78
CA ASN A 140 -18.12 -33.89 -27.56
C ASN A 140 -18.21 -34.81 -26.32
N SER A 141 -17.18 -35.64 -26.05
CA SER A 141 -17.09 -36.47 -24.84
C SER A 141 -16.97 -35.62 -23.57
N ILE A 142 -16.10 -34.60 -23.56
CA ILE A 142 -15.98 -33.62 -22.47
C ILE A 142 -17.33 -32.94 -22.19
N VAL A 143 -17.98 -32.41 -23.24
CA VAL A 143 -19.30 -31.77 -23.16
C VAL A 143 -20.36 -32.71 -22.54
N SER A 144 -20.33 -34.00 -22.87
CA SER A 144 -21.27 -35.00 -22.33
C SER A 144 -21.16 -35.21 -20.81
N LYS A 145 -19.98 -34.97 -20.22
CA LYS A 145 -19.73 -35.02 -18.77
C LYS A 145 -19.97 -33.68 -18.09
N LEU A 146 -19.47 -32.61 -18.70
CA LEU A 146 -19.54 -31.25 -18.17
C LEU A 146 -20.97 -30.73 -18.05
N THR A 147 -21.83 -31.00 -19.03
CA THR A 147 -23.23 -30.52 -19.04
C THR A 147 -24.06 -31.02 -17.85
N PRO A 148 -24.12 -32.34 -17.53
CA PRO A 148 -24.83 -32.81 -16.34
C PRO A 148 -24.13 -32.38 -15.04
N TRP A 149 -22.80 -32.33 -14.98
CA TRP A 149 -22.06 -31.83 -13.82
C TRP A 149 -22.42 -30.37 -13.49
N TRP A 150 -22.44 -29.49 -14.50
CA TRP A 150 -22.81 -28.07 -14.37
C TRP A 150 -24.22 -27.90 -13.81
N ARG A 151 -25.16 -28.70 -14.32
CA ARG A 151 -26.54 -28.69 -13.84
C ARG A 151 -26.66 -29.17 -12.39
N ALA A 152 -25.90 -30.20 -12.00
CA ALA A 152 -25.90 -30.70 -10.63
C ALA A 152 -25.30 -29.68 -9.66
N MET A 153 -24.13 -29.11 -10.00
CA MET A 153 -23.42 -28.12 -9.19
C MET A 153 -24.16 -26.79 -9.04
N SER A 154 -24.95 -26.39 -10.03
CA SER A 154 -25.80 -25.18 -9.98
C SER A 154 -27.11 -25.37 -9.21
N ALA A 155 -27.24 -26.47 -8.46
CA ALA A 155 -28.47 -26.88 -7.79
C ALA A 155 -29.69 -27.04 -8.72
N ASN A 156 -29.46 -27.55 -9.93
CA ASN A 156 -30.44 -27.64 -11.03
C ASN A 156 -31.01 -26.30 -11.52
N GLN A 157 -30.47 -25.16 -11.07
CA GLN A 157 -30.95 -23.83 -11.44
C GLN A 157 -30.52 -23.40 -12.85
N GLU A 158 -29.40 -23.95 -13.36
CA GLU A 158 -28.77 -23.50 -14.60
C GLU A 158 -28.47 -24.67 -15.57
N ALA A 159 -28.88 -24.52 -16.83
CA ALA A 159 -28.55 -25.46 -17.90
C ALA A 159 -27.38 -24.95 -18.77
N LEU A 160 -26.34 -25.78 -18.95
CA LEU A 160 -25.23 -25.46 -19.86
C LEU A 160 -25.57 -25.83 -21.31
N ASN A 161 -25.49 -24.87 -22.23
CA ASN A 161 -25.67 -25.07 -23.66
C ASN A 161 -24.34 -24.84 -24.37
N ILE A 162 -23.73 -25.91 -24.88
CA ILE A 162 -22.45 -25.84 -25.60
C ILE A 162 -22.71 -25.97 -27.10
N ARG A 163 -22.36 -24.91 -27.84
CA ARG A 163 -22.39 -24.88 -29.31
C ARG A 163 -20.98 -24.73 -29.85
N PHE A 164 -20.68 -25.44 -30.93
CA PHE A 164 -19.38 -25.32 -31.59
C PHE A 164 -19.50 -24.48 -32.86
N ALA A 165 -18.58 -23.54 -33.04
CA ALA A 165 -18.39 -22.85 -34.31
C ALA A 165 -17.61 -23.72 -35.31
N ALA A 166 -17.39 -23.19 -36.52
CA ALA A 166 -16.39 -23.72 -37.44
C ALA A 166 -14.97 -23.55 -36.86
N VAL A 167 -14.03 -24.37 -37.30
CA VAL A 167 -12.61 -24.23 -36.95
C VAL A 167 -12.10 -22.88 -37.48
N LEU A 168 -11.43 -22.11 -36.64
CA LEU A 168 -10.80 -20.84 -36.98
C LEU A 168 -9.31 -21.03 -37.17
N ASP A 169 -8.81 -20.61 -38.32
CA ASP A 169 -7.38 -20.57 -38.61
C ASP A 169 -6.76 -19.29 -38.04
N VAL A 170 -5.81 -19.44 -37.13
CA VAL A 170 -5.08 -18.35 -36.47
C VAL A 170 -3.60 -18.29 -36.88
N SER A 171 -3.22 -18.95 -37.98
CA SER A 171 -1.86 -18.96 -38.54
C SER A 171 -1.29 -17.58 -38.89
N SER A 172 -2.13 -16.53 -38.92
CA SER A 172 -1.72 -15.15 -39.17
C SER A 172 -1.11 -14.45 -37.94
N VAL A 173 -1.33 -14.99 -36.74
CA VAL A 173 -0.83 -14.45 -35.46
C VAL A 173 -0.09 -15.48 -34.61
N ASN A 174 -0.19 -16.77 -34.93
CA ASN A 174 0.46 -17.84 -34.18
C ASN A 174 1.12 -18.89 -35.10
N GLY A 175 2.25 -19.44 -34.68
CA GLY A 175 3.05 -20.43 -35.41
C GLY A 175 3.71 -21.46 -34.49
N ILE A 176 4.62 -22.27 -35.02
CA ILE A 176 5.27 -23.38 -34.28
C ILE A 176 6.08 -22.79 -33.11
N GLY A 177 5.84 -23.31 -31.90
CA GLY A 177 6.47 -22.83 -30.67
C GLY A 177 6.00 -21.45 -30.21
N GLN A 178 4.85 -20.97 -30.69
CA GLN A 178 4.25 -19.69 -30.29
C GLN A 178 2.89 -19.90 -29.63
N CYS A 179 2.57 -19.05 -28.65
CA CYS A 179 1.26 -19.02 -28.00
C CYS A 179 0.84 -17.57 -27.72
N ASP A 180 0.62 -16.78 -28.77
CA ASP A 180 0.02 -15.44 -28.64
C ASP A 180 -1.50 -15.56 -28.43
N PHE A 181 -1.88 -15.98 -27.23
CA PHE A 181 -3.27 -16.21 -26.88
C PHE A 181 -4.12 -14.92 -26.87
N TYR A 182 -3.49 -13.74 -26.71
CA TYR A 182 -4.13 -12.43 -26.88
C TYR A 182 -4.53 -12.21 -28.34
N ALA A 183 -3.59 -12.34 -29.28
CA ALA A 183 -3.87 -12.14 -30.71
C ALA A 183 -4.83 -13.21 -31.27
N MET A 184 -4.71 -14.47 -30.82
CA MET A 184 -5.70 -15.52 -31.12
C MET A 184 -7.11 -15.13 -30.65
N SER A 185 -7.22 -14.46 -29.50
CA SER A 185 -8.51 -14.05 -28.94
C SER A 185 -9.16 -12.90 -29.69
N ASP A 186 -8.40 -11.91 -30.12
CA ASP A 186 -8.93 -10.79 -30.90
C ASP A 186 -9.47 -11.29 -32.26
N LEU A 187 -8.80 -12.27 -32.88
CA LEU A 187 -9.31 -12.99 -34.06
C LEU A 187 -10.58 -13.80 -33.74
N ALA A 188 -10.59 -14.58 -32.66
CA ALA A 188 -11.75 -15.39 -32.25
C ALA A 188 -12.97 -14.53 -31.91
N VAL A 189 -12.77 -13.37 -31.28
CA VAL A 189 -13.81 -12.38 -30.98
C VAL A 189 -14.32 -11.70 -32.25
N ALA A 190 -13.45 -11.32 -33.18
CA ALA A 190 -13.85 -10.78 -34.48
C ALA A 190 -14.69 -11.79 -35.28
N PHE A 191 -14.23 -13.03 -35.37
CA PHE A 191 -14.96 -14.15 -35.98
C PHE A 191 -16.32 -14.39 -35.30
N ALA A 192 -16.36 -14.46 -33.97
CA ALA A 192 -17.60 -14.63 -33.21
C ALA A 192 -18.60 -13.47 -33.45
N LYS A 193 -18.13 -12.24 -33.60
CA LYS A 193 -18.97 -11.08 -33.95
C LYS A 193 -19.49 -11.17 -35.39
N GLU A 194 -18.62 -11.49 -36.34
CA GLU A 194 -18.99 -11.67 -37.76
C GLU A 194 -20.08 -12.75 -37.93
N LYS A 195 -20.02 -13.84 -37.15
CA LYS A 195 -21.02 -14.92 -37.18
C LYS A 195 -22.23 -14.69 -36.27
N GLY A 196 -22.37 -13.53 -35.60
CA GLY A 196 -23.48 -13.24 -34.67
C GLY A 196 -23.47 -14.08 -33.37
N LEU A 197 -22.36 -14.73 -33.07
CA LEU A 197 -22.18 -15.60 -31.91
C LEU A 197 -21.80 -14.83 -30.66
N TYR A 198 -21.04 -13.73 -30.77
CA TYR A 198 -20.50 -13.00 -29.61
C TYR A 198 -21.58 -12.53 -28.62
N ASP A 199 -22.62 -11.85 -29.12
CA ASP A 199 -23.70 -11.29 -28.28
C ASP A 199 -24.69 -12.35 -27.78
N THR A 200 -24.81 -13.47 -28.51
CA THR A 200 -25.68 -14.61 -28.14
C THR A 200 -24.98 -15.66 -27.28
N SER A 201 -23.72 -15.43 -26.90
CA SER A 201 -22.99 -16.27 -25.94
C SER A 201 -22.91 -15.59 -24.59
N ASN A 202 -22.98 -16.37 -23.52
CA ASN A 202 -22.44 -15.93 -22.24
C ASN A 202 -20.91 -15.95 -22.32
N ASN A 203 -20.32 -17.08 -22.74
CA ASN A 203 -18.87 -17.28 -22.78
C ASN A 203 -18.40 -17.73 -24.19
N LEU A 204 -17.16 -17.40 -24.55
CA LEU A 204 -16.45 -17.88 -25.74
C LEU A 204 -15.23 -18.70 -25.28
N MET A 205 -15.24 -19.99 -25.60
CA MET A 205 -14.15 -20.91 -25.30
C MET A 205 -13.37 -21.19 -26.57
N MET A 206 -12.17 -20.62 -26.71
CA MET A 206 -11.20 -21.06 -27.68
C MET A 206 -10.63 -22.41 -27.23
N THR A 207 -10.54 -23.39 -28.13
CA THR A 207 -9.91 -24.68 -27.79
C THR A 207 -9.06 -25.21 -28.92
N PHE A 208 -8.00 -25.93 -28.60
CA PHE A 208 -7.05 -26.49 -29.55
C PHE A 208 -6.73 -27.95 -29.20
N THR A 209 -6.11 -28.67 -30.14
CA THR A 209 -5.83 -30.11 -29.98
C THR A 209 -4.94 -30.35 -28.76
N GLY A 210 -5.24 -31.40 -27.99
CA GLY A 210 -4.45 -31.82 -26.84
C GLY A 210 -3.09 -32.45 -27.17
N GLU A 211 -2.74 -32.54 -28.45
CA GLU A 211 -1.39 -32.90 -28.92
C GLU A 211 -0.46 -31.69 -29.07
N ASN A 212 -0.94 -30.47 -28.79
CA ASN A 212 -0.13 -29.26 -28.94
C ASN A 212 0.76 -29.01 -27.70
N GLU A 213 2.02 -28.65 -27.95
CA GLU A 213 3.03 -28.33 -26.92
C GLU A 213 3.43 -26.84 -26.95
N ASP A 214 2.78 -26.01 -27.80
CA ASP A 214 3.19 -24.60 -27.99
C ASP A 214 2.75 -23.68 -26.83
N CYS A 215 1.67 -24.03 -26.11
CA CYS A 215 1.13 -23.25 -25.00
C CYS A 215 1.47 -23.87 -23.63
N GLY A 216 2.17 -23.12 -22.78
CA GLY A 216 2.67 -23.61 -21.48
C GLY A 216 1.64 -23.73 -20.33
N PHE A 217 0.35 -23.79 -20.63
CA PHE A 217 -0.75 -23.81 -19.64
C PHE A 217 -1.79 -24.89 -19.99
N GLY A 218 -2.43 -25.51 -19.00
CA GLY A 218 -3.51 -26.51 -19.24
C GLY A 218 -4.84 -25.87 -19.67
N GLY A 219 -5.11 -24.68 -19.16
CA GLY A 219 -6.21 -23.79 -19.52
C GLY A 219 -5.92 -22.36 -19.05
N LEU A 220 -6.72 -21.40 -19.52
CA LEU A 220 -6.79 -20.01 -19.04
C LEU A 220 -8.23 -19.51 -19.13
N GLY A 221 -8.63 -18.62 -18.21
CA GLY A 221 -9.95 -18.01 -18.18
C GLY A 221 -9.93 -16.54 -17.79
N GLU A 222 -10.82 -15.74 -18.38
CA GLU A 222 -11.08 -14.38 -17.91
C GLU A 222 -11.88 -14.39 -16.62
N VAL A 223 -11.44 -13.69 -15.58
CA VAL A 223 -12.16 -13.65 -14.29
C VAL A 223 -13.23 -12.58 -14.27
N GLY A 224 -14.48 -13.04 -14.29
CA GLY A 224 -15.68 -12.23 -14.51
C GLY A 224 -15.86 -11.78 -15.98
N GLY A 225 -15.01 -12.27 -16.89
CA GLY A 225 -15.08 -12.02 -18.33
C GLY A 225 -15.79 -13.12 -19.10
N LYS A 226 -15.62 -13.13 -20.42
CA LYS A 226 -16.27 -14.06 -21.36
C LYS A 226 -15.33 -15.11 -21.94
N LEU A 227 -14.02 -14.87 -21.97
CA LEU A 227 -13.11 -15.65 -22.79
C LEU A 227 -12.41 -16.77 -21.99
N THR A 228 -12.15 -17.88 -22.67
CA THR A 228 -11.48 -19.08 -22.12
C THR A 228 -10.61 -19.73 -23.20
N TRP A 229 -9.49 -20.34 -22.82
CA TRP A 229 -8.58 -21.13 -23.66
C TRP A 229 -8.39 -22.49 -22.99
N THR A 230 -8.60 -23.58 -23.71
CA THR A 230 -8.41 -24.93 -23.17
C THR A 230 -7.81 -25.87 -24.22
N TYR A 231 -7.05 -26.85 -23.76
CA TYR A 231 -6.83 -28.05 -24.57
C TYR A 231 -8.11 -28.92 -24.64
N THR A 232 -8.21 -29.67 -25.72
CA THR A 232 -9.15 -30.79 -25.88
C THR A 232 -8.37 -32.11 -25.76
N ALA A 233 -8.40 -32.72 -24.57
CA ALA A 233 -7.69 -33.97 -24.26
C ALA A 233 -8.49 -34.87 -23.29
N PRO A 234 -8.18 -36.18 -23.17
CA PRO A 234 -8.80 -37.06 -22.19
C PRO A 234 -8.63 -36.53 -20.75
N GLY A 235 -9.73 -36.44 -19.99
CA GLY A 235 -9.73 -36.01 -18.59
C GLY A 235 -9.82 -34.49 -18.39
N TYR A 236 -9.87 -33.69 -19.46
CA TYR A 236 -9.91 -32.22 -19.37
C TYR A 236 -11.30 -31.66 -19.01
N GLU A 237 -12.30 -32.49 -18.71
CA GLU A 237 -13.60 -32.02 -18.22
C GLU A 237 -13.51 -31.17 -16.94
N GLY A 238 -12.56 -31.46 -16.05
CA GLY A 238 -12.31 -30.65 -14.85
C GLY A 238 -11.68 -29.29 -15.16
N ILE A 239 -10.80 -29.23 -16.16
CA ILE A 239 -10.17 -27.97 -16.63
C ILE A 239 -11.21 -27.10 -17.34
N TRP A 240 -12.05 -27.69 -18.20
CA TRP A 240 -13.15 -26.95 -18.82
C TRP A 240 -14.15 -26.39 -17.78
N ALA A 241 -14.38 -27.11 -16.68
CA ALA A 241 -15.15 -26.57 -15.56
C ALA A 241 -14.40 -25.41 -14.87
N HIS A 242 -13.12 -25.59 -14.53
CA HIS A 242 -12.25 -24.58 -13.92
C HIS A 242 -12.27 -23.24 -14.68
N GLU A 243 -11.95 -23.26 -15.98
CA GLU A 243 -11.88 -22.02 -16.77
C GLU A 243 -13.24 -21.33 -16.96
N LEU A 244 -14.34 -22.11 -16.99
CA LEU A 244 -15.69 -21.54 -17.02
C LEU A 244 -16.10 -20.97 -15.64
N GLY A 245 -15.52 -21.48 -14.55
CA GLY A 245 -15.62 -20.91 -13.20
C GLY A 245 -14.98 -19.53 -13.13
N HIS A 246 -13.81 -19.33 -13.74
CA HIS A 246 -13.21 -18.01 -13.89
C HIS A 246 -14.17 -17.02 -14.59
N ASN A 247 -14.78 -17.39 -15.72
CA ASN A 247 -15.77 -16.53 -16.39
C ASN A 247 -16.98 -16.15 -15.51
N MET A 248 -17.29 -16.94 -14.48
CA MET A 248 -18.34 -16.61 -13.50
C MET A 248 -17.87 -15.64 -12.41
N GLY A 249 -16.57 -15.34 -12.34
CA GLY A 249 -15.93 -14.46 -11.36
C GLY A 249 -15.18 -15.20 -10.25
N LEU A 250 -14.98 -16.52 -10.35
CA LEU A 250 -14.34 -17.32 -9.29
C LEU A 250 -12.80 -17.24 -9.40
N PRO A 251 -12.08 -16.97 -8.29
CA PRO A 251 -10.64 -17.10 -8.23
C PRO A 251 -10.22 -18.57 -7.99
N HIS A 252 -8.92 -18.85 -8.02
CA HIS A 252 -8.37 -20.15 -7.59
C HIS A 252 -8.78 -20.49 -6.13
N ALA A 253 -8.96 -21.78 -5.84
CA ALA A 253 -9.15 -22.29 -4.48
C ALA A 253 -7.78 -22.69 -3.91
N ASN A 254 -7.38 -22.06 -2.81
CA ASN A 254 -6.01 -22.12 -2.30
C ASN A 254 -5.93 -22.98 -1.04
N ALA A 255 -4.71 -23.24 -0.56
CA ALA A 255 -4.47 -23.73 0.79
C ALA A 255 -3.67 -22.71 1.61
N CYS A 256 -3.75 -22.85 2.94
CA CYS A 256 -3.05 -22.00 3.90
C CYS A 256 -2.02 -22.86 4.65
N ASN A 257 -0.77 -22.82 4.21
CA ASN A 257 0.31 -23.64 4.77
C ASN A 257 1.06 -22.87 5.87
N ALA A 258 0.89 -23.30 7.13
CA ALA A 258 1.62 -22.74 8.27
C ALA A 258 2.75 -23.66 8.79
N GLY A 259 3.01 -24.79 8.13
CA GLY A 259 3.87 -25.87 8.63
C GLY A 259 3.39 -26.52 9.93
N VAL A 260 2.12 -26.27 10.28
CA VAL A 260 1.34 -26.78 11.41
C VAL A 260 -0.13 -26.78 10.99
N THR A 261 -0.99 -27.48 11.74
CA THR A 261 -2.46 -27.40 11.61
C THR A 261 -2.87 -25.92 11.64
N LEU A 262 -3.95 -25.56 10.93
CA LEU A 262 -4.47 -24.18 10.83
C LEU A 262 -4.26 -23.38 12.13
N THR A 263 -3.68 -22.19 12.03
CA THR A 263 -3.28 -21.37 13.18
C THR A 263 -3.52 -19.89 12.92
N TYR A 264 -3.96 -19.17 13.95
CA TYR A 264 -4.01 -17.70 14.03
C TYR A 264 -2.71 -17.11 14.60
N LEU A 265 -1.83 -17.94 15.18
CA LEU A 265 -0.59 -17.57 15.84
C LEU A 265 0.66 -17.57 14.93
N LYS A 266 0.62 -18.18 13.74
CA LYS A 266 1.65 -17.99 12.70
C LYS A 266 1.09 -17.29 11.45
N PRO A 267 1.93 -16.59 10.68
CA PRO A 267 1.71 -16.41 9.24
C PRO A 267 1.52 -17.76 8.55
N CYS A 268 0.69 -17.78 7.52
CA CYS A 268 0.54 -18.92 6.63
C CYS A 268 0.92 -18.50 5.21
N GLU A 269 1.69 -19.34 4.54
CA GLU A 269 1.99 -19.21 3.13
C GLU A 269 0.78 -19.68 2.32
N GLU A 270 0.30 -18.80 1.46
CA GLU A 270 -0.72 -19.11 0.48
C GLU A 270 -0.13 -20.02 -0.58
N VAL A 271 -0.72 -21.21 -0.71
CA VAL A 271 -0.44 -22.10 -1.85
C VAL A 271 -1.59 -21.97 -2.83
N GLU A 272 -1.30 -21.30 -3.95
CA GLU A 272 -2.21 -21.18 -5.09
C GLU A 272 -2.62 -22.56 -5.59
N TYR A 273 -3.90 -22.76 -5.95
CA TYR A 273 -4.52 -24.06 -6.26
C TYR A 273 -4.49 -25.11 -5.13
N GLY A 274 -3.95 -24.77 -3.95
CA GLY A 274 -3.71 -25.72 -2.85
C GLY A 274 -4.95 -26.41 -2.29
N ASP A 275 -6.18 -25.98 -2.61
CA ASP A 275 -7.36 -26.81 -2.39
C ASP A 275 -7.40 -27.95 -3.42
N VAL A 276 -6.71 -29.03 -3.07
CA VAL A 276 -6.66 -30.26 -3.86
C VAL A 276 -8.03 -30.92 -4.03
N THR A 277 -9.05 -30.54 -3.26
CA THR A 277 -10.41 -31.09 -3.34
C THR A 277 -11.36 -30.24 -4.20
N GLY A 278 -10.96 -29.00 -4.49
CA GLY A 278 -11.77 -28.01 -5.20
C GLY A 278 -11.57 -28.05 -6.72
N THR A 279 -12.63 -27.82 -7.50
CA THR A 279 -12.53 -27.66 -8.97
C THR A 279 -11.70 -26.43 -9.36
N MET A 280 -11.78 -25.35 -8.57
CA MET A 280 -10.93 -24.15 -8.73
C MET A 280 -9.53 -24.32 -8.12
N GLY A 281 -9.21 -25.48 -7.54
CA GLY A 281 -7.85 -25.86 -7.13
C GLY A 281 -7.41 -27.09 -7.94
N MET A 282 -6.71 -28.03 -7.29
CA MET A 282 -6.17 -29.23 -7.96
C MET A 282 -7.14 -30.43 -8.04
N GLY A 283 -8.43 -30.27 -7.70
CA GLY A 283 -9.40 -31.37 -7.68
C GLY A 283 -9.71 -32.02 -9.03
N GLY A 284 -9.45 -31.32 -10.14
CA GLY A 284 -9.65 -31.84 -11.50
C GLY A 284 -11.07 -32.42 -11.70
N PRO A 285 -11.23 -33.56 -12.41
CA PRO A 285 -12.54 -34.21 -12.61
C PRO A 285 -13.21 -34.73 -11.33
N SER A 286 -12.47 -34.89 -10.23
CA SER A 286 -13.02 -35.33 -8.92
C SER A 286 -13.44 -34.16 -8.02
N GLY A 287 -13.11 -32.92 -8.38
CA GLY A 287 -13.35 -31.74 -7.57
C GLY A 287 -14.79 -31.24 -7.61
N PHE A 288 -15.16 -30.49 -6.58
CA PHE A 288 -16.38 -29.67 -6.55
C PHE A 288 -16.01 -28.20 -6.35
N TYR A 289 -16.88 -27.26 -6.72
CA TYR A 289 -16.69 -25.87 -6.27
C TYR A 289 -16.87 -25.77 -4.76
N ALA A 290 -15.99 -25.01 -4.11
CA ALA A 290 -16.07 -24.71 -2.69
C ALA A 290 -17.41 -23.99 -2.35
N PRO A 291 -17.99 -24.21 -1.16
CA PRO A 291 -19.29 -23.62 -0.81
C PRO A 291 -19.34 -22.08 -0.88
N THR A 292 -18.25 -21.39 -0.56
CA THR A 292 -18.16 -19.92 -0.67
C THR A 292 -18.29 -19.46 -2.13
N PHE A 293 -17.67 -20.18 -3.08
CA PHE A 293 -17.80 -19.91 -4.52
C PHE A 293 -19.20 -20.21 -5.04
N LEU A 294 -19.80 -21.33 -4.64
CA LEU A 294 -21.19 -21.63 -4.99
C LEU A 294 -22.17 -20.58 -4.43
N ALA A 295 -21.94 -20.09 -3.21
CA ALA A 295 -22.74 -19.03 -2.62
C ALA A 295 -22.57 -17.69 -3.37
N SER A 296 -21.36 -17.32 -3.78
CA SER A 296 -21.07 -16.03 -4.42
C SER A 296 -21.73 -15.84 -5.80
N VAL A 297 -21.98 -16.95 -6.52
CA VAL A 297 -22.69 -16.98 -7.82
C VAL A 297 -24.17 -17.40 -7.71
N GLY A 298 -24.67 -17.66 -6.49
CA GLY A 298 -26.05 -18.08 -6.23
C GLY A 298 -26.36 -19.55 -6.53
N TRP A 299 -25.34 -20.38 -6.77
CA TRP A 299 -25.45 -21.82 -7.02
C TRP A 299 -25.64 -22.66 -5.74
N LEU A 300 -25.52 -22.04 -4.56
CA LEU A 300 -25.90 -22.64 -3.27
C LEU A 300 -27.16 -21.94 -2.71
N PRO A 301 -28.38 -22.41 -3.05
CA PRO A 301 -29.62 -21.88 -2.48
C PRO A 301 -29.68 -22.02 -0.95
N GLU A 302 -30.48 -21.17 -0.30
CA GLU A 302 -30.67 -21.21 1.15
C GLU A 302 -31.17 -22.58 1.65
N ALA A 303 -32.06 -23.24 0.91
CA ALA A 303 -32.53 -24.60 1.22
C ALA A 303 -31.43 -25.68 1.18
N ASN A 304 -30.29 -25.41 0.53
CA ASN A 304 -29.14 -26.30 0.44
C ASN A 304 -28.02 -25.91 1.42
N ARG A 305 -28.18 -24.80 2.15
CA ARG A 305 -27.19 -24.25 3.09
C ARG A 305 -27.70 -24.31 4.52
N ALA A 306 -27.05 -25.12 5.35
CA ALA A 306 -27.19 -24.96 6.79
C ALA A 306 -26.31 -23.80 7.29
N VAL A 307 -26.76 -23.12 8.35
CA VAL A 307 -25.95 -22.19 9.14
C VAL A 307 -25.93 -22.69 10.58
N TRP A 308 -24.75 -22.83 11.16
CA TRP A 308 -24.61 -23.33 12.53
C TRP A 308 -25.04 -22.27 13.55
N ALA A 309 -26.07 -22.60 14.35
CA ALA A 309 -26.69 -21.70 15.32
C ALA A 309 -25.93 -21.58 16.66
N ARG A 310 -24.64 -21.94 16.68
CA ARG A 310 -23.76 -21.98 17.88
C ARG A 310 -24.24 -22.89 19.03
N THR A 311 -25.06 -23.88 18.72
CA THR A 311 -25.54 -24.92 19.64
C THR A 311 -25.20 -26.32 19.13
N SER A 312 -25.13 -27.32 20.01
CA SER A 312 -24.88 -28.70 19.59
C SER A 312 -25.95 -29.17 18.61
N ALA A 313 -25.54 -29.52 17.39
CA ALA A 313 -26.44 -29.85 16.29
C ALA A 313 -25.87 -31.01 15.46
N THR A 314 -26.78 -31.82 14.90
CA THR A 314 -26.45 -32.87 13.92
C THR A 314 -27.07 -32.51 12.58
N TYR A 315 -26.26 -32.53 11.53
CA TYR A 315 -26.63 -32.22 10.16
C TYR A 315 -26.53 -33.47 9.29
N SER A 316 -27.50 -33.64 8.39
CA SER A 316 -27.41 -34.57 7.27
C SER A 316 -26.88 -33.77 6.06
N LEU A 317 -25.69 -34.12 5.59
CA LEU A 317 -24.97 -33.39 4.56
C LEU A 317 -24.86 -34.25 3.29
N ASN A 318 -25.68 -33.92 2.29
CA ASN A 318 -25.65 -34.56 0.98
C ASN A 318 -24.40 -34.14 0.19
N ARG A 319 -24.08 -34.91 -0.85
CA ARG A 319 -23.07 -34.53 -1.85
C ARG A 319 -23.44 -33.20 -2.54
N PRO A 320 -22.44 -32.37 -2.94
CA PRO A 320 -22.67 -31.13 -3.70
C PRO A 320 -23.48 -31.30 -4.99
N ASP A 321 -23.27 -32.41 -5.70
CA ASP A 321 -24.01 -32.77 -6.92
C ASP A 321 -25.42 -33.34 -6.65
N ARG A 322 -25.84 -33.44 -5.37
CA ARG A 322 -27.15 -33.96 -4.92
C ARG A 322 -27.92 -32.95 -4.06
N SER A 323 -27.86 -31.69 -4.47
CA SER A 323 -28.71 -30.58 -4.00
C SER A 323 -30.22 -30.85 -4.06
N ASP A 324 -30.67 -31.78 -4.90
CA ASP A 324 -32.06 -32.25 -4.92
C ASP A 324 -32.49 -32.95 -3.61
N LEU A 325 -31.53 -33.38 -2.77
CA LEU A 325 -31.76 -34.09 -1.51
C LEU A 325 -31.65 -33.21 -0.25
N GLY A 326 -31.45 -31.89 -0.39
CA GLY A 326 -31.40 -30.94 0.72
C GLY A 326 -30.00 -30.37 0.99
N VAL A 327 -29.61 -30.24 2.26
CA VAL A 327 -28.38 -29.55 2.66
C VAL A 327 -27.14 -30.20 2.04
N THR A 328 -26.27 -29.40 1.41
CA THR A 328 -24.99 -29.82 0.79
C THR A 328 -23.77 -29.08 1.34
N ALA A 329 -23.97 -27.96 2.04
CA ALA A 329 -22.93 -27.24 2.76
C ALA A 329 -23.42 -26.70 4.10
N ILE A 330 -22.51 -26.63 5.09
CA ILE A 330 -22.74 -25.97 6.38
C ILE A 330 -21.82 -24.77 6.47
N ASN A 331 -22.38 -23.59 6.77
CA ASN A 331 -21.63 -22.39 7.12
C ASN A 331 -21.51 -22.30 8.65
N ILE A 332 -20.30 -22.05 9.13
CA ILE A 332 -19.98 -21.72 10.52
C ILE A 332 -19.45 -20.27 10.49
N PRO A 333 -20.27 -19.26 10.82
CA PRO A 333 -19.82 -17.87 10.75
C PRO A 333 -18.70 -17.57 11.74
N GLY A 334 -17.79 -16.67 11.37
CA GLY A 334 -16.86 -16.05 12.33
C GLY A 334 -17.61 -15.36 13.47
N LEU A 335 -17.00 -15.24 14.65
CA LEU A 335 -17.56 -14.51 15.79
C LEU A 335 -17.38 -13.01 15.62
N ASP A 336 -16.13 -12.56 15.48
CA ASP A 336 -15.78 -11.16 15.30
C ASP A 336 -14.60 -11.02 14.33
N GLY A 337 -14.87 -10.42 13.17
CA GLY A 337 -13.86 -10.17 12.15
C GLY A 337 -12.75 -9.24 12.64
N THR A 338 -13.02 -8.33 13.58
CA THR A 338 -12.02 -7.35 14.07
C THR A 338 -10.90 -7.98 14.88
N VAL A 339 -11.15 -9.16 15.49
CA VAL A 339 -10.12 -10.02 16.12
C VAL A 339 -9.65 -11.14 15.18
N GLY A 340 -9.98 -11.04 13.90
CA GLY A 340 -9.60 -11.95 12.84
C GLY A 340 -10.22 -13.35 12.93
N ASP A 341 -11.43 -13.52 13.48
CA ASP A 341 -12.15 -14.80 13.36
C ASP A 341 -12.52 -15.07 11.90
N ASN A 342 -12.17 -16.25 11.39
CA ASN A 342 -12.54 -16.67 10.03
C ASN A 342 -13.93 -17.34 10.02
N SER A 343 -14.61 -17.29 8.89
CA SER A 343 -15.81 -18.12 8.68
C SER A 343 -15.40 -19.45 8.07
N TYR A 344 -16.04 -20.56 8.47
CA TYR A 344 -15.74 -21.89 7.93
C TYR A 344 -16.90 -22.44 7.12
N TRP A 345 -16.55 -23.25 6.13
CA TRP A 345 -17.48 -23.96 5.27
C TRP A 345 -17.16 -25.46 5.26
N VAL A 346 -18.17 -26.27 5.54
CA VAL A 346 -18.08 -27.74 5.58
C VAL A 346 -18.85 -28.33 4.42
N GLN A 347 -18.20 -29.19 3.64
CA GLN A 347 -18.78 -29.85 2.45
C GLN A 347 -18.44 -31.35 2.48
N TYR A 348 -19.36 -32.23 2.07
CA TYR A 348 -19.05 -33.66 1.94
C TYR A 348 -18.47 -33.97 0.55
N ASN A 349 -17.29 -34.61 0.48
CA ASN A 349 -16.71 -35.06 -0.78
C ASN A 349 -16.43 -36.59 -0.74
N PRO A 350 -17.28 -37.42 -1.38
CA PRO A 350 -17.08 -38.86 -1.49
C PRO A 350 -16.13 -39.29 -2.61
N ASN A 351 -15.72 -38.37 -3.50
CA ASN A 351 -15.02 -38.76 -4.73
C ASN A 351 -13.61 -39.29 -4.40
N ALA A 352 -13.12 -40.21 -5.23
CA ALA A 352 -11.74 -40.67 -5.14
C ALA A 352 -10.80 -39.54 -5.57
N LEU A 353 -9.95 -39.11 -4.65
CA LEU A 353 -8.86 -38.17 -4.90
C LEU A 353 -7.72 -38.98 -5.52
N THR A 354 -7.51 -38.84 -6.84
CA THR A 354 -6.66 -39.74 -7.63
C THR A 354 -5.16 -39.55 -7.35
N TYR A 355 -4.77 -38.37 -6.87
CA TYR A 355 -3.41 -38.03 -6.44
C TYR A 355 -3.07 -38.53 -5.02
N VAL A 356 -4.07 -38.80 -4.17
CA VAL A 356 -3.84 -39.33 -2.81
C VAL A 356 -3.32 -40.76 -2.89
N THR A 357 -2.07 -40.95 -2.47
CA THR A 357 -1.34 -42.22 -2.59
C THR A 357 -1.53 -43.17 -1.42
N ASP A 358 -2.19 -42.75 -0.32
CA ASP A 358 -2.47 -43.63 0.83
C ASP A 358 -3.30 -44.88 0.40
N PRO A 359 -2.75 -46.10 0.53
CA PRO A 359 -3.47 -47.33 0.22
C PRO A 359 -4.64 -47.63 1.16
N ASN A 360 -4.72 -46.96 2.33
CA ASN A 360 -5.82 -47.10 3.29
C ASN A 360 -6.90 -46.01 3.15
N ARG A 361 -6.81 -45.16 2.11
CA ARG A 361 -7.76 -44.06 1.89
C ARG A 361 -9.23 -44.54 1.93
N PRO A 362 -10.14 -43.81 2.61
CA PRO A 362 -11.50 -44.27 2.80
C PRO A 362 -12.30 -44.27 1.50
N VAL A 363 -12.92 -45.42 1.20
CA VAL A 363 -13.69 -45.69 -0.02
C VAL A 363 -14.93 -44.78 -0.19
N GLN A 364 -15.38 -44.15 0.90
CA GLN A 364 -16.56 -43.27 0.94
C GLN A 364 -16.22 -41.79 1.21
N GLY A 365 -14.93 -41.41 1.14
CA GLY A 365 -14.45 -40.04 1.33
C GLY A 365 -14.66 -39.47 2.74
N GLY A 366 -14.84 -38.15 2.83
CA GLY A 366 -14.92 -37.42 4.11
C GLY A 366 -15.35 -35.95 3.93
N LEU A 367 -15.26 -35.16 5.00
CA LEU A 367 -15.60 -33.73 4.97
C LEU A 367 -14.40 -32.89 4.51
N VAL A 368 -14.62 -32.05 3.51
CA VAL A 368 -13.74 -30.91 3.22
C VAL A 368 -14.12 -29.78 4.17
N ILE A 369 -13.13 -29.18 4.82
CA ILE A 369 -13.30 -27.97 5.63
C ILE A 369 -12.45 -26.88 4.97
N THR A 370 -13.12 -25.82 4.53
CA THR A 370 -12.48 -24.61 4.00
C THR A 370 -12.79 -23.44 4.94
N PHE A 371 -11.96 -22.41 4.90
CA PHE A 371 -12.25 -21.14 5.55
C PHE A 371 -12.23 -19.98 4.57
N GLU A 372 -13.09 -19.01 4.85
CA GLU A 372 -13.16 -17.70 4.23
C GLU A 372 -12.51 -16.73 5.22
N PRO A 373 -11.35 -16.13 4.86
CA PRO A 373 -10.60 -15.31 5.80
C PRO A 373 -11.34 -14.01 6.10
N SER A 374 -11.35 -13.62 7.38
CA SER A 374 -11.63 -12.24 7.74
C SER A 374 -10.59 -11.30 7.10
N LYS A 375 -10.98 -10.05 6.86
CA LYS A 375 -10.05 -9.04 6.33
C LYS A 375 -8.82 -8.90 7.23
N GLU A 376 -9.02 -8.88 8.54
CA GLU A 376 -7.99 -8.72 9.55
C GLU A 376 -7.04 -9.93 9.58
N PHE A 377 -7.55 -11.16 9.50
CA PHE A 377 -6.70 -12.35 9.34
C PHE A 377 -5.91 -12.29 8.03
N ALA A 378 -6.58 -12.00 6.91
CA ALA A 378 -5.93 -11.90 5.61
C ALA A 378 -4.81 -10.86 5.59
N GLU A 379 -5.03 -9.67 6.20
CA GLU A 379 -4.07 -8.57 6.25
C GLU A 379 -2.80 -8.88 7.04
N HIS A 380 -2.89 -9.72 8.07
CA HIS A 380 -1.78 -9.95 9.00
C HIS A 380 -1.17 -11.36 8.92
N ARG A 381 -1.90 -12.34 8.36
CA ARG A 381 -1.52 -13.76 8.38
C ARG A 381 -1.32 -14.42 7.03
N ILE A 382 -2.05 -14.03 5.97
CA ILE A 382 -1.90 -14.68 4.67
C ILE A 382 -0.73 -14.07 3.90
N SER A 383 0.18 -14.93 3.44
CA SER A 383 1.46 -14.57 2.84
C SER A 383 1.63 -15.17 1.44
N LEU A 384 1.71 -14.35 0.39
CA LEU A 384 1.91 -14.86 -0.98
C LEU A 384 3.38 -14.77 -1.40
N GLY A 385 4.14 -15.87 -1.31
CA GLY A 385 5.58 -15.87 -1.60
C GLY A 385 6.36 -14.99 -0.61
N GLY A 386 6.11 -15.19 0.69
CA GLY A 386 6.66 -14.38 1.79
C GLY A 386 5.97 -13.01 2.00
N VAL A 387 4.94 -12.67 1.22
CA VAL A 387 4.31 -11.35 1.20
C VAL A 387 3.01 -11.29 2.01
N LEU A 388 3.06 -10.75 3.24
CA LEU A 388 1.87 -10.59 4.10
C LEU A 388 0.78 -9.68 3.48
N GLY A 389 -0.48 -9.99 3.78
CA GLY A 389 -1.60 -9.10 3.50
C GLY A 389 -2.03 -9.02 2.03
N ALA A 390 -1.69 -10.05 1.24
CA ALA A 390 -2.01 -10.17 -0.19
C ALA A 390 -2.69 -11.53 -0.51
N PRO A 391 -3.88 -11.82 0.06
CA PRO A 391 -4.65 -12.99 -0.35
C PRO A 391 -5.03 -12.88 -1.84
N THR A 392 -5.08 -14.00 -2.56
CA THR A 392 -5.67 -14.07 -3.93
C THR A 392 -7.02 -14.78 -3.99
N SER A 393 -7.50 -15.33 -2.87
CA SER A 393 -8.72 -16.14 -2.83
C SER A 393 -9.64 -15.76 -1.67
N THR A 394 -10.86 -16.31 -1.71
CA THR A 394 -11.82 -16.33 -0.59
C THR A 394 -12.08 -17.75 -0.09
N SER A 395 -11.38 -18.76 -0.60
CA SER A 395 -11.51 -20.17 -0.22
C SER A 395 -10.14 -20.77 0.06
N TYR A 396 -9.87 -21.08 1.33
CA TYR A 396 -8.64 -21.73 1.77
C TYR A 396 -8.95 -23.08 2.41
N LEU A 397 -8.36 -24.16 1.89
CA LEU A 397 -8.43 -25.48 2.52
C LEU A 397 -7.76 -25.42 3.90
N CYS A 398 -8.47 -25.90 4.93
CA CYS A 398 -7.90 -26.07 6.26
C CYS A 398 -6.95 -27.27 6.25
N ASP A 399 -5.66 -27.06 6.54
CA ASP A 399 -4.77 -28.17 6.87
C ASP A 399 -5.16 -28.73 8.24
N LEU A 400 -5.71 -29.95 8.24
CA LEU A 400 -6.16 -30.68 9.42
C LEU A 400 -5.06 -31.57 10.01
N THR A 401 -4.03 -31.92 9.23
CA THR A 401 -2.99 -32.91 9.54
C THR A 401 -1.69 -32.59 8.77
N PRO A 402 -0.91 -31.58 9.19
CA PRO A 402 0.32 -31.16 8.50
C PRO A 402 1.37 -32.28 8.50
N PRO A 403 2.23 -32.37 7.47
CA PRO A 403 3.39 -33.23 7.50
C PRO A 403 4.43 -32.74 8.53
N THR A 404 5.25 -33.66 9.04
CA THR A 404 6.32 -33.37 10.01
C THR A 404 7.61 -32.82 9.38
N THR A 405 7.60 -32.53 8.08
CA THR A 405 8.77 -32.06 7.31
C THR A 405 8.44 -30.84 6.44
N THR A 406 9.46 -30.01 6.23
CA THR A 406 9.45 -28.66 5.63
C THR A 406 8.86 -28.54 4.22
N LEU A 407 8.56 -27.34 3.72
CA LEU A 407 7.59 -26.32 4.18
C LEU A 407 7.14 -25.46 2.97
N ASN A 408 7.22 -26.00 1.74
CA ASN A 408 7.08 -25.25 0.48
C ASN A 408 6.04 -25.86 -0.48
N GLU A 409 5.48 -27.02 -0.15
CA GLU A 409 4.52 -27.76 -0.98
C GLU A 409 3.38 -28.27 -0.08
N VAL A 410 2.17 -28.37 -0.63
CA VAL A 410 1.03 -29.06 0.02
C VAL A 410 1.29 -30.56 -0.03
N ASP A 411 1.03 -31.27 1.07
CA ASP A 411 1.13 -32.74 1.07
C ASP A 411 -0.05 -33.36 0.30
N TYR A 412 0.22 -33.77 -0.94
CA TYR A 412 -0.75 -34.48 -1.79
C TYR A 412 -0.92 -35.96 -1.40
N ALA A 413 -0.07 -36.52 -0.54
CA ALA A 413 -0.07 -37.94 -0.20
C ALA A 413 -1.07 -38.29 0.90
N THR A 414 -1.37 -37.35 1.81
CA THR A 414 -2.40 -37.49 2.84
C THR A 414 -3.78 -37.07 2.33
N ASP A 415 -4.85 -37.67 2.89
CA ASP A 415 -6.23 -37.27 2.55
C ASP A 415 -6.60 -36.04 3.40
N PRO A 416 -6.83 -34.85 2.80
CA PRO A 416 -7.09 -33.61 3.54
C PRO A 416 -8.48 -33.57 4.18
N ARG A 417 -9.33 -34.57 3.93
CA ARG A 417 -10.69 -34.61 4.44
C ARG A 417 -10.74 -35.11 5.88
N LEU A 418 -11.64 -34.55 6.69
CA LEU A 418 -11.97 -35.15 7.98
C LEU A 418 -12.68 -36.49 7.74
N LEU A 419 -12.06 -37.58 8.18
CA LEU A 419 -12.50 -38.95 7.92
C LEU A 419 -13.56 -39.44 8.92
N PRO A 420 -14.34 -40.50 8.58
CA PRO A 420 -15.39 -41.01 9.47
C PRO A 420 -14.87 -41.40 10.85
N PHE A 421 -15.67 -41.11 11.87
CA PHE A 421 -15.36 -41.28 13.30
C PHE A 421 -14.17 -40.42 13.80
N ARG A 422 -13.78 -39.39 13.05
CA ARG A 422 -12.80 -38.37 13.49
C ARG A 422 -13.49 -37.05 13.81
N SER A 423 -12.80 -36.26 14.63
CA SER A 423 -13.19 -34.90 14.98
C SER A 423 -12.04 -33.93 14.68
N TRP A 424 -12.38 -32.72 14.31
CA TRP A 424 -11.48 -31.56 14.25
C TRP A 424 -12.03 -30.45 15.15
N THR A 425 -11.15 -29.75 15.84
CA THR A 425 -11.48 -28.63 16.73
C THR A 425 -10.90 -27.36 16.12
N ASP A 426 -11.67 -26.27 16.13
CA ASP A 426 -11.15 -24.96 15.71
C ASP A 426 -9.93 -24.54 16.57
N PRO A 427 -8.91 -23.88 16.00
CA PRO A 427 -7.70 -23.53 16.72
C PRO A 427 -7.94 -22.65 17.96
N ARG A 428 -8.98 -21.80 17.94
CA ARG A 428 -9.40 -20.96 19.09
C ARG A 428 -10.20 -21.74 20.16
N ASN A 429 -10.36 -23.05 19.94
CA ASN A 429 -11.08 -24.01 20.78
C ASN A 429 -12.55 -23.61 21.02
N GLN A 430 -13.20 -22.96 20.05
CA GLN A 430 -14.58 -22.47 20.17
C GLN A 430 -15.62 -23.55 19.87
N PHE A 431 -15.33 -24.44 18.92
CA PHE A 431 -16.25 -25.49 18.47
C PHE A 431 -15.49 -26.73 17.96
N LYS A 432 -16.19 -27.86 17.94
CA LYS A 432 -15.71 -29.13 17.38
C LYS A 432 -16.65 -29.64 16.30
N ILE A 433 -16.07 -30.10 15.18
CA ILE A 433 -16.75 -30.81 14.10
C ILE A 433 -16.41 -32.30 14.22
N THR A 434 -17.41 -33.18 14.16
CA THR A 434 -17.22 -34.64 14.13
C THR A 434 -17.94 -35.21 12.91
N LEU A 435 -17.24 -35.99 12.07
CA LEU A 435 -17.88 -36.79 11.03
C LEU A 435 -18.34 -38.11 11.65
N ALA A 436 -19.63 -38.22 11.99
CA ALA A 436 -20.17 -39.37 12.71
C ALA A 436 -20.34 -40.61 11.81
N SER A 437 -20.73 -40.42 10.54
CA SER A 437 -20.87 -41.51 9.57
C SER A 437 -20.90 -40.98 8.13
N VAL A 438 -20.65 -41.87 7.16
CA VAL A 438 -20.87 -41.65 5.72
C VAL A 438 -21.46 -42.91 5.08
N ASP A 439 -22.15 -42.76 3.94
CA ASP A 439 -22.59 -43.90 3.12
C ASP A 439 -22.16 -43.83 1.63
N GLY A 440 -21.47 -42.75 1.23
CA GLY A 440 -21.12 -42.45 -0.17
C GLY A 440 -22.07 -41.45 -0.86
N THR A 441 -23.20 -41.13 -0.23
CA THR A 441 -24.22 -40.17 -0.69
C THR A 441 -24.56 -39.09 0.34
N VAL A 442 -24.48 -39.43 1.63
CA VAL A 442 -24.76 -38.55 2.77
C VAL A 442 -23.67 -38.72 3.83
N ALA A 443 -23.32 -37.62 4.48
CA ALA A 443 -22.49 -37.56 5.68
C ALA A 443 -23.31 -37.07 6.89
N THR A 444 -23.19 -37.74 8.03
CA THR A 444 -23.76 -37.28 9.30
C THR A 444 -22.71 -36.45 10.03
N VAL A 445 -22.93 -35.14 10.15
CA VAL A 445 -21.97 -34.18 10.73
C VAL A 445 -22.50 -33.65 12.04
N GLN A 446 -21.71 -33.74 13.11
CA GLN A 446 -22.03 -33.14 14.40
C GLN A 446 -21.15 -31.90 14.61
N ILE A 447 -21.75 -30.79 15.04
CA ILE A 447 -21.04 -29.56 15.38
C ILE A 447 -21.51 -29.12 16.78
N GLU A 448 -20.56 -28.93 17.69
CA GLU A 448 -20.85 -28.58 19.09
C GLU A 448 -19.94 -27.45 19.60
N PRO A 449 -20.48 -26.51 20.42
CA PRO A 449 -19.70 -25.45 21.04
C PRO A 449 -18.93 -26.00 22.24
N ILE A 450 -17.77 -25.41 22.53
CA ILE A 450 -16.92 -25.84 23.64
C ILE A 450 -17.09 -24.85 24.81
N ALA A 451 -17.83 -25.28 25.83
CA ALA A 451 -18.28 -24.38 26.91
C ALA A 451 -17.16 -23.85 27.82
N ASN A 452 -16.08 -24.62 28.00
CA ASN A 452 -14.89 -24.24 28.78
C ASN A 452 -13.65 -24.43 27.90
N SER A 453 -13.59 -23.64 26.83
CA SER A 453 -12.46 -23.60 25.89
C SER A 453 -11.17 -23.24 26.63
N ALA A 454 -10.25 -24.19 26.77
CA ALA A 454 -8.94 -23.91 27.33
C ALA A 454 -8.19 -22.90 26.45
N VAL A 455 -7.35 -22.06 27.07
CA VAL A 455 -6.58 -21.00 26.38
C VAL A 455 -5.10 -21.15 26.70
N THR A 456 -4.29 -21.19 25.65
CA THR A 456 -2.83 -21.25 25.67
C THR A 456 -2.26 -20.05 26.42
N ALA A 457 -1.41 -20.33 27.41
CA ALA A 457 -0.64 -19.31 28.11
C ALA A 457 0.65 -18.96 27.33
N PRO A 458 1.20 -17.76 27.51
CA PRO A 458 2.56 -17.46 27.03
C PRO A 458 3.58 -18.41 27.66
N ALA A 459 4.59 -18.82 26.90
CA ALA A 459 5.70 -19.62 27.40
C ALA A 459 6.73 -18.76 28.16
N THR A 460 7.01 -17.56 27.66
CA THR A 460 7.88 -16.57 28.28
C THR A 460 7.28 -15.18 28.13
N VAL A 461 7.60 -14.29 29.07
CA VAL A 461 7.28 -12.86 29.01
C VAL A 461 8.56 -12.10 29.32
N SER A 462 8.78 -11.02 28.58
CA SER A 462 9.84 -10.05 28.81
C SER A 462 9.25 -8.64 28.80
N ALA A 463 9.91 -7.75 29.52
CA ALA A 463 9.63 -6.33 29.47
C ALA A 463 10.93 -5.61 29.20
N THR A 464 10.86 -4.50 28.47
CA THR A 464 12.04 -3.69 28.15
C THR A 464 11.64 -2.23 28.20
N PRO A 465 12.29 -1.41 29.05
CA PRO A 465 12.16 0.04 29.00
C PRO A 465 12.39 0.56 27.59
N ASP A 466 11.65 1.59 27.19
CA ASP A 466 11.88 2.29 25.94
C ASP A 466 13.38 2.67 25.81
N PRO A 467 14.07 2.39 24.69
CA PRO A 467 15.50 2.68 24.55
C PRO A 467 15.80 4.19 24.50
N SER A 468 14.79 5.01 24.19
CA SER A 468 14.88 6.46 24.39
C SER A 468 14.71 6.84 25.87
N GLY A 469 14.32 5.92 26.75
CA GLY A 469 14.07 6.18 28.16
C GLY A 469 12.85 7.06 28.40
N ALA A 470 11.90 7.11 27.46
CA ALA A 470 10.55 7.62 27.65
C ALA A 470 9.79 6.77 28.70
N THR A 471 8.70 7.28 29.26
CA THR A 471 7.84 6.59 30.25
C THR A 471 7.01 5.44 29.65
N SER A 472 7.61 4.63 28.80
CA SER A 472 7.02 3.50 28.09
C SER A 472 7.77 2.21 28.37
N LEU A 473 7.02 1.11 28.48
CA LEU A 473 7.52 -0.25 28.62
C LEU A 473 7.01 -1.09 27.45
N LEU A 474 7.92 -1.63 26.65
CA LEU A 474 7.59 -2.64 25.64
C LEU A 474 7.50 -3.99 26.36
N VAL A 475 6.31 -4.57 26.41
CA VAL A 475 6.09 -5.93 26.92
C VAL A 475 5.97 -6.85 25.73
N SER A 476 6.73 -7.96 25.71
CA SER A 476 6.69 -8.95 24.64
C SER A 476 6.75 -10.37 25.19
N TRP A 477 6.23 -11.33 24.43
CA TRP A 477 6.08 -12.72 24.88
C TRP A 477 6.32 -13.72 23.75
N GLN A 478 6.54 -14.98 24.12
CA GLN A 478 6.70 -16.09 23.17
C GLN A 478 5.69 -17.19 23.47
N ILE A 479 5.27 -17.91 22.44
CA ILE A 479 4.36 -19.05 22.55
C ILE A 479 5.14 -20.35 22.30
N ALA A 480 4.78 -21.40 23.05
CA ALA A 480 5.40 -22.71 22.92
C ALA A 480 5.10 -23.34 21.54
N ALA A 481 6.05 -24.08 20.97
CA ALA A 481 5.97 -24.59 19.61
C ALA A 481 4.91 -25.70 19.40
N ASP A 482 4.47 -26.32 20.48
CA ASP A 482 3.41 -27.33 20.55
C ASP A 482 2.01 -26.73 20.76
N ALA A 483 1.91 -25.42 21.01
CA ALA A 483 0.63 -24.73 21.26
C ALA A 483 0.06 -24.02 20.01
N TYR A 484 0.71 -24.14 18.85
CA TYR A 484 0.15 -23.67 17.57
C TYR A 484 -0.93 -24.63 17.07
N GLY A 485 -2.06 -24.08 16.61
CA GLY A 485 -3.22 -24.83 16.13
C GLY A 485 -4.13 -25.37 17.24
N ALA A 486 -3.87 -25.07 18.51
CA ALA A 486 -4.66 -25.56 19.64
C ALA A 486 -4.77 -24.53 20.78
N ASN A 487 -6.01 -24.33 21.27
CA ASN A 487 -6.31 -23.45 22.41
C ASN A 487 -5.85 -21.99 22.22
N GLU A 488 -5.77 -21.51 20.98
CA GLU A 488 -5.24 -20.19 20.67
C GLU A 488 -6.18 -19.09 21.20
N PRO A 489 -5.65 -18.00 21.78
CA PRO A 489 -6.50 -16.88 22.21
C PRO A 489 -7.03 -16.08 21.02
N THR A 490 -8.03 -15.24 21.26
CA THR A 490 -8.43 -14.17 20.34
C THR A 490 -7.61 -12.89 20.58
N THR A 491 -7.22 -12.64 21.83
CA THR A 491 -6.45 -11.47 22.26
C THR A 491 -5.48 -11.81 23.40
N TRP A 492 -4.41 -11.02 23.50
CA TRP A 492 -3.49 -11.03 24.63
C TRP A 492 -3.75 -9.81 25.51
N ASN A 493 -3.89 -10.02 26.82
CA ASN A 493 -4.01 -8.95 27.79
C ASN A 493 -2.71 -8.84 28.58
N VAL A 494 -2.19 -7.63 28.69
CA VAL A 494 -1.08 -7.30 29.59
C VAL A 494 -1.61 -6.43 30.71
N ASP A 495 -1.37 -6.85 31.94
CA ASP A 495 -1.76 -6.15 33.15
C ASP A 495 -0.60 -6.12 34.17
N PHE A 496 -0.66 -5.20 35.13
CA PHE A 496 0.32 -5.04 36.21
C PHE A 496 -0.38 -5.21 37.55
N GLY A 497 0.22 -5.98 38.47
CA GLY A 497 -0.36 -6.17 39.80
C GLY A 497 -0.23 -4.92 40.68
N GLU A 498 0.75 -4.09 40.37
CA GLU A 498 1.12 -2.87 41.07
C GLU A 498 0.23 -1.67 40.71
N ASP A 499 -0.30 -1.63 39.48
CA ASP A 499 -1.16 -0.56 38.98
C ASP A 499 -2.13 -1.08 37.91
N ALA A 500 -3.36 -1.39 38.33
CA ALA A 500 -4.41 -1.87 37.44
C ALA A 500 -4.92 -0.83 36.42
N THR A 501 -4.49 0.44 36.51
CA THR A 501 -4.78 1.44 35.47
C THR A 501 -3.83 1.30 34.27
N LYS A 502 -2.71 0.58 34.44
CA LYS A 502 -1.79 0.23 33.36
C LYS A 502 -2.18 -1.12 32.78
N SER A 503 -2.45 -1.12 31.48
CA SER A 503 -2.68 -2.34 30.72
C SER A 503 -2.50 -2.07 29.23
N CYS A 504 -2.44 -3.14 28.45
CA CYS A 504 -2.72 -3.11 27.02
C CYS A 504 -3.56 -4.34 26.64
N ILE A 505 -4.18 -4.27 25.46
CA ILE A 505 -4.72 -5.43 24.78
C ILE A 505 -4.06 -5.46 23.41
N ALA A 506 -3.54 -6.62 23.02
CA ALA A 506 -2.96 -6.89 21.72
C ALA A 506 -3.77 -7.99 21.01
N LEU A 507 -3.82 -7.95 19.68
CA LEU A 507 -4.50 -8.99 18.91
C LEU A 507 -3.70 -10.30 18.97
N VAL A 508 -4.34 -11.46 18.75
CA VAL A 508 -3.68 -12.79 18.84
C VAL A 508 -2.33 -12.87 18.10
N TRP A 509 -2.18 -12.13 16.99
CA TRP A 509 -0.95 -12.10 16.18
C TRP A 509 0.15 -11.14 16.63
N GLU A 510 -0.16 -10.20 17.50
CA GLU A 510 0.79 -9.29 18.09
C GLU A 510 1.38 -9.94 19.34
N LEU A 511 2.66 -10.29 19.31
CA LEU A 511 3.37 -10.89 20.46
C LEU A 511 4.06 -9.83 21.34
N SER A 512 3.60 -8.58 21.25
CA SER A 512 4.11 -7.46 22.01
C SER A 512 3.12 -6.30 22.04
N CYS A 513 3.19 -5.47 23.08
CA CYS A 513 2.54 -4.17 23.13
C CYS A 513 3.38 -3.15 23.92
N THR A 514 3.13 -1.87 23.70
CA THR A 514 3.74 -0.79 24.48
C THR A 514 2.74 -0.24 25.49
N VAL A 515 3.15 -0.14 26.74
CA VAL A 515 2.37 0.49 27.82
C VAL A 515 3.02 1.82 28.18
N SER A 516 2.25 2.90 28.20
CA SER A 516 2.74 4.28 28.40
C SER A 516 2.44 4.83 29.80
N ASP A 517 3.06 5.97 30.11
CA ASP A 517 2.96 6.69 31.38
C ASP A 517 3.36 5.82 32.59
N ILE A 518 4.35 4.95 32.40
CA ILE A 518 4.96 4.08 33.41
C ILE A 518 5.82 4.93 34.36
N SER A 519 5.64 4.76 35.67
CA SER A 519 6.41 5.51 36.67
C SER A 519 7.90 5.14 36.67
N ARG A 520 8.76 6.15 36.83
CA ARG A 520 10.22 5.98 36.97
C ARG A 520 10.65 5.46 38.35
N THR A 521 9.76 5.54 39.34
CA THR A 521 10.05 5.24 40.76
C THR A 521 9.41 3.96 41.26
N LEU A 522 8.58 3.31 40.43
CA LEU A 522 7.96 2.02 40.73
C LEU A 522 8.55 0.96 39.82
N THR A 523 8.82 -0.22 40.39
CA THR A 523 9.15 -1.42 39.62
C THR A 523 7.84 -2.07 39.19
N TYR A 524 7.74 -2.47 37.92
CA TYR A 524 6.52 -3.03 37.35
C TYR A 524 6.72 -4.49 36.95
N THR A 525 5.80 -5.37 37.34
CA THR A 525 5.80 -6.80 36.97
C THR A 525 4.67 -7.08 35.97
N PRO A 526 4.91 -6.91 34.66
CA PRO A 526 3.89 -7.23 33.67
C PRO A 526 3.59 -8.71 33.71
N GLY A 527 2.29 -9.01 33.66
CA GLY A 527 1.80 -10.34 33.39
C GLY A 527 0.98 -10.34 32.12
N VAL A 528 1.17 -11.39 31.33
CA VAL A 528 0.48 -11.60 30.06
C VAL A 528 -0.43 -12.81 30.20
N SER A 529 -1.63 -12.72 29.66
CA SER A 529 -2.58 -13.83 29.57
C SER A 529 -3.38 -13.77 28.28
N GLY A 530 -3.55 -14.92 27.64
CA GLY A 530 -4.43 -15.05 26.48
C GLY A 530 -5.89 -15.10 26.93
N THR A 531 -6.80 -14.53 26.14
CA THR A 531 -8.24 -14.70 26.30
C THR A 531 -8.91 -15.06 24.99
N ASN A 532 -9.98 -15.84 25.05
CA ASN A 532 -10.87 -16.11 23.91
C ASN A 532 -12.34 -15.71 24.21
N GLY A 533 -12.51 -14.66 25.01
CA GLY A 533 -13.81 -14.15 25.47
C GLY A 533 -14.41 -14.95 26.63
N LEU A 534 -14.54 -16.27 26.50
CA LEU A 534 -15.13 -17.13 27.53
C LEU A 534 -14.14 -17.60 28.59
N SER A 535 -12.84 -17.64 28.28
CA SER A 535 -11.80 -18.12 29.18
C SER A 535 -10.52 -17.29 29.08
N ARG A 536 -9.70 -17.35 30.14
CA ARG A 536 -8.39 -16.70 30.26
C ARG A 536 -7.35 -17.77 30.58
N SER A 537 -6.18 -17.69 29.96
CA SER A 537 -5.04 -18.56 30.27
C SER A 537 -4.50 -18.29 31.69
N THR A 538 -3.62 -19.16 32.18
CA THR A 538 -2.72 -18.81 33.28
C THR A 538 -1.96 -17.52 32.93
N ARG A 539 -1.85 -16.61 33.90
CA ARG A 539 -1.05 -15.38 33.79
C ARG A 539 0.43 -15.73 33.96
N VAL A 540 1.27 -15.36 33.00
CA VAL A 540 2.73 -15.53 33.06
C VAL A 540 3.39 -14.17 33.19
N THR A 541 4.40 -14.05 34.06
CA THR A 541 5.06 -12.78 34.41
C THR A 541 6.52 -12.77 33.99
N SER A 542 7.05 -11.61 33.64
CA SER A 542 8.50 -11.40 33.55
C SER A 542 9.12 -11.12 34.92
N SER A 543 10.44 -10.92 34.95
CA SER A 543 11.10 -10.13 36.00
C SER A 543 10.48 -8.73 36.09
N ALA A 544 10.52 -8.15 37.29
CA ALA A 544 10.03 -6.80 37.53
C ALA A 544 11.05 -5.76 37.03
N GLU A 545 10.63 -4.86 36.15
CA GLU A 545 11.49 -3.85 35.51
C GLU A 545 11.31 -2.46 36.13
N LEU A 546 12.42 -1.73 36.27
CA LEU A 546 12.44 -0.34 36.72
C LEU A 546 12.99 0.53 35.58
N LEU A 547 12.17 1.44 35.07
CA LEU A 547 12.54 2.32 33.95
C LEU A 547 13.75 3.22 34.30
N GLY A 548 13.86 3.60 35.56
CA GLY A 548 14.94 4.42 36.09
C GLY A 548 14.96 5.87 35.58
N ASN A 549 16.03 6.58 35.95
CA ASN A 549 16.27 7.93 35.47
C ASN A 549 17.05 7.90 34.16
N SER A 550 16.64 8.71 33.19
CA SER A 550 17.24 8.82 31.87
C SER A 550 17.65 10.27 31.57
N PRO A 551 18.49 10.55 30.55
CA PRO A 551 18.61 11.90 29.99
C PRO A 551 17.22 12.38 29.50
N PRO A 552 16.91 13.68 29.59
CA PRO A 552 15.55 14.21 29.39
C PRO A 552 14.97 13.84 28.03
N VAL A 553 13.67 13.56 27.96
CA VAL A 553 12.99 13.07 26.75
C VAL A 553 12.06 14.16 26.21
N PHE A 554 12.10 14.32 24.89
CA PHE A 554 11.31 15.31 24.16
C PHE A 554 10.35 14.60 23.21
N THR A 555 9.08 14.99 23.23
CA THR A 555 8.12 14.64 22.16
C THR A 555 7.55 15.91 21.55
N ALA A 556 7.10 15.85 20.30
CA ALA A 556 6.71 17.03 19.53
C ALA A 556 5.49 16.80 18.66
N SER A 557 4.65 17.82 18.56
CA SER A 557 3.55 17.92 17.59
C SER A 557 3.60 19.26 16.86
N PHE A 558 3.09 19.32 15.63
CA PHE A 558 3.34 20.43 14.71
C PHE A 558 2.06 20.96 14.07
N THR A 559 1.88 22.27 14.11
CA THR A 559 0.89 23.00 13.30
C THR A 559 1.65 23.89 12.32
N ASN A 560 1.54 23.61 11.03
CA ASN A 560 2.37 24.23 9.99
C ASN A 560 1.51 25.10 9.05
N THR A 561 2.02 26.26 8.67
CA THR A 561 1.46 27.09 7.58
C THR A 561 2.43 27.12 6.39
N SER A 562 2.23 28.01 5.42
CA SER A 562 3.14 28.18 4.29
C SER A 562 4.57 28.55 4.69
N ASP A 563 4.75 29.33 5.75
CA ASP A 563 6.02 29.97 6.13
C ASP A 563 6.25 29.99 7.65
N GLU A 564 5.43 29.23 8.39
CA GLU A 564 5.45 29.10 9.85
C GLU A 564 5.40 27.63 10.27
N ILE A 565 6.13 27.30 11.33
CA ILE A 565 6.00 26.04 12.08
C ILE A 565 5.77 26.39 13.55
N VAL A 566 4.60 26.01 14.07
CA VAL A 566 4.30 26.02 15.50
C VAL A 566 4.60 24.61 16.03
N ALA A 567 5.65 24.48 16.82
CA ALA A 567 6.05 23.24 17.46
C ALA A 567 5.58 23.25 18.92
N LYS A 568 4.64 22.36 19.26
CA LYS A 568 4.28 22.08 20.65
C LYS A 568 5.15 20.92 21.14
N ILE A 569 6.05 21.22 22.08
CA ILE A 569 7.05 20.30 22.61
C ILE A 569 6.63 19.91 24.03
N HIS A 570 6.62 18.62 24.33
CA HIS A 570 6.48 18.12 25.69
C HIS A 570 7.85 17.69 26.21
N VAL A 571 8.16 18.08 27.45
CA VAL A 571 9.41 17.74 28.14
C VAL A 571 9.12 16.81 29.30
N ASP A 572 9.65 15.58 29.21
CA ASP A 572 9.83 14.68 30.35
C ASP A 572 11.26 14.90 30.87
N SER A 573 11.37 15.28 32.15
CA SER A 573 12.64 15.56 32.80
C SER A 573 13.59 14.35 32.89
N GLY A 574 13.10 13.13 32.59
CA GLY A 574 13.87 11.90 32.72
C GLY A 574 13.94 11.40 34.17
N GLY A 575 13.08 11.90 35.07
CA GLY A 575 13.10 11.57 36.50
C GLY A 575 14.21 12.29 37.28
N SER A 576 14.81 13.32 36.70
CA SER A 576 15.85 14.14 37.36
C SER A 576 15.72 15.60 36.91
N PRO A 577 15.76 16.58 37.82
CA PRO A 577 15.64 17.99 37.46
C PRO A 577 16.64 18.39 36.37
N LEU A 578 16.16 19.17 35.40
CA LEU A 578 17.01 19.73 34.34
C LEU A 578 17.96 20.79 34.88
N ILE A 579 19.13 20.85 34.26
CA ILE A 579 20.18 21.83 34.53
C ILE A 579 19.96 23.01 33.57
N GLY A 580 19.13 23.96 34.03
CA GLY A 580 18.67 25.08 33.21
C GLY A 580 17.51 24.70 32.28
N ASN A 581 17.06 25.67 31.48
CA ASN A 581 15.91 25.47 30.60
C ASN A 581 16.34 24.79 29.29
N PRO A 582 15.60 23.76 28.81
CA PRO A 582 15.84 23.16 27.51
C PRO A 582 15.58 24.16 26.37
N THR A 583 16.13 23.85 25.20
CA THR A 583 16.03 24.68 24.00
C THR A 583 15.55 23.88 22.80
N VAL A 584 14.84 24.55 21.90
CA VAL A 584 14.39 24.01 20.62
C VAL A 584 14.78 25.00 19.53
N GLU A 585 15.52 24.56 18.52
CA GLU A 585 15.88 25.38 17.37
C GLU A 585 15.53 24.67 16.06
N ILE A 586 15.22 25.43 15.01
CA ILE A 586 15.43 24.92 13.64
C ILE A 586 16.92 25.05 13.35
N GLU A 587 17.49 24.05 12.68
CA GLU A 587 18.91 24.00 12.29
C GLU A 587 19.36 25.31 11.59
N GLY A 588 20.26 26.06 12.23
CA GLY A 588 20.74 27.37 11.75
C GLY A 588 19.87 28.60 12.11
N SER A 589 18.86 28.44 12.97
CA SER A 589 18.05 29.54 13.53
C SER A 589 18.49 29.91 14.97
N GLN A 590 17.81 30.86 15.61
CA GLN A 590 18.03 31.13 17.05
C GLN A 590 17.13 30.19 17.90
N PRO A 591 17.65 29.64 19.01
CA PRO A 591 16.89 28.74 19.86
C PRO A 591 15.75 29.44 20.59
N CYS A 592 14.61 28.76 20.62
CA CYS A 592 13.49 29.01 21.50
C CYS A 592 13.73 28.27 22.83
N THR A 593 13.75 28.99 23.95
CA THR A 593 13.77 28.36 25.27
C THR A 593 12.40 27.80 25.60
N ILE A 594 12.36 26.57 26.11
CA ILE A 594 11.14 25.89 26.55
C ILE A 594 11.19 25.60 28.06
N GLU A 595 10.04 25.37 28.67
CA GLU A 595 9.94 25.09 30.11
C GLU A 595 10.63 23.76 30.48
N PRO A 596 11.14 23.62 31.71
CA PRO A 596 11.81 22.39 32.15
C PRO A 596 10.93 21.13 32.19
N GLU A 597 9.61 21.25 32.28
CA GLU A 597 8.73 20.08 32.36
C GLU A 597 7.34 20.39 31.80
N GLY A 598 6.73 19.41 31.14
CA GLY A 598 5.42 19.55 30.52
C GLY A 598 5.44 20.24 29.16
N ASP A 599 4.32 20.87 28.80
CA ASP A 599 4.06 21.40 27.46
C ASP A 599 4.59 22.83 27.27
N SER A 600 5.38 23.04 26.21
CA SER A 600 5.82 24.35 25.71
C SER A 600 5.48 24.53 24.23
N THR A 601 5.42 25.78 23.76
CA THR A 601 5.16 26.09 22.34
C THR A 601 6.23 27.04 21.79
N CYS A 602 6.91 26.60 20.73
CA CYS A 602 7.87 27.40 19.98
C CYS A 602 7.34 27.68 18.58
N THR A 603 7.42 28.93 18.13
CA THR A 603 6.96 29.31 16.79
C THR A 603 8.10 29.88 15.96
N PHE A 604 8.28 29.31 14.77
CA PHE A 604 9.34 29.67 13.83
C PHE A 604 8.72 30.22 12.55
N PHE A 605 9.06 31.47 12.20
CA PHE A 605 8.44 32.23 11.09
C PHE A 605 9.42 32.60 9.97
N GLY A 606 8.87 32.87 8.79
CA GLY A 606 9.64 33.27 7.60
C GLY A 606 10.51 32.13 7.09
N LEU A 607 10.01 30.90 7.24
CA LEU A 607 10.64 29.69 6.78
C LEU A 607 10.40 29.51 5.27
N GLN A 608 11.34 28.84 4.59
CA GLN A 608 11.17 28.44 3.20
C GLN A 608 9.88 27.64 3.04
N ARG A 609 9.07 27.98 2.03
CA ARG A 609 7.75 27.36 1.82
C ARG A 609 7.88 25.96 1.20
N LYS A 610 6.88 25.09 1.40
CA LYS A 610 6.86 23.68 0.92
C LYS A 610 8.10 22.85 1.35
N THR A 611 8.88 23.32 2.32
CA THR A 611 10.25 22.86 2.63
C THR A 611 10.34 22.08 3.93
N ALA A 612 11.26 21.13 3.99
CA ALA A 612 11.60 20.37 5.19
C ALA A 612 12.45 21.19 6.15
N HIS A 613 12.10 21.19 7.45
CA HIS A 613 12.90 21.82 8.49
C HIS A 613 13.17 20.80 9.61
N THR A 614 14.44 20.69 10.00
CA THR A 614 14.87 19.89 11.15
C THR A 614 14.77 20.75 12.40
N LEU A 615 13.97 20.33 13.37
CA LEU A 615 13.95 20.91 14.71
C LEU A 615 14.82 20.06 15.63
N ILE A 616 15.63 20.72 16.45
CA ILE A 616 16.57 20.11 17.37
C ILE A 616 16.15 20.56 18.78
N ALA A 617 15.61 19.64 19.56
CA ALA A 617 15.32 19.86 20.99
C ALA A 617 16.49 19.34 21.82
N LYS A 618 16.97 20.13 22.78
CA LYS A 618 18.15 19.83 23.58
C LYS A 618 17.96 20.21 25.03
N GLY A 619 18.41 19.34 25.92
CA GLY A 619 18.43 19.60 27.36
C GLY A 619 19.34 18.62 28.10
N THR A 620 19.67 18.99 29.34
CA THR A 620 20.62 18.26 30.18
C THR A 620 20.04 18.12 31.57
N ASN A 621 20.09 16.92 32.15
CA ASN A 621 19.84 16.68 33.57
C ASN A 621 21.08 16.02 34.22
N ALA A 622 20.97 15.58 35.47
CA ALA A 622 22.05 14.91 36.18
C ALA A 622 22.51 13.56 35.57
N ILE A 623 21.69 12.92 34.72
CA ILE A 623 22.00 11.65 34.05
C ILE A 623 22.75 11.91 32.73
N GLY A 624 22.41 12.97 32.01
CA GLY A 624 23.13 13.35 30.80
C GLY A 624 22.42 14.41 29.95
N THR A 625 23.00 14.67 28.78
CA THR A 625 22.44 15.56 27.75
C THR A 625 21.73 14.73 26.68
N ARG A 626 20.54 15.14 26.26
CA ARG A 626 19.88 14.61 25.06
C ARG A 626 19.73 15.69 23.99
N GLU A 627 19.89 15.28 22.75
CA GLU A 627 19.48 16.01 21.56
C GLU A 627 18.49 15.14 20.78
N THR A 628 17.25 15.60 20.61
CA THR A 628 16.20 14.92 19.83
C THR A 628 15.93 15.73 18.56
N ARG A 629 15.97 15.06 17.40
CA ARG A 629 15.72 15.68 16.10
C ARG A 629 14.33 15.33 15.60
N PHE A 630 13.50 16.35 15.40
CA PHE A 630 12.18 16.24 14.80
C PHE A 630 12.19 16.83 13.39
N ILE A 631 11.24 16.40 12.57
CA ILE A 631 11.19 16.73 11.15
C ILE A 631 9.80 17.27 10.83
N ALA A 632 9.71 18.59 10.61
CA ALA A 632 8.48 19.26 10.21
C ALA A 632 8.57 19.76 8.75
N ARG A 633 7.45 20.18 8.16
CA ARG A 633 7.40 20.70 6.79
C ARG A 633 6.40 21.85 6.69
N THR A 634 6.85 22.98 6.17
CA THR A 634 5.96 24.07 5.77
C THR A 634 5.08 23.65 4.60
N LEU A 635 3.87 24.20 4.53
CA LEU A 635 2.91 23.94 3.46
C LEU A 635 3.25 24.70 2.18
N ALA A 636 2.55 24.38 1.09
CA ALA A 636 2.56 25.22 -0.10
C ALA A 636 1.89 26.57 0.20
N GLY A 637 2.41 27.66 -0.37
CA GLY A 637 1.86 29.01 -0.22
C GLY A 637 1.64 29.70 -1.56
N THR A 638 0.99 30.88 -1.54
CA THR A 638 0.92 31.72 -2.74
C THR A 638 2.31 32.23 -3.10
N PRO A 639 2.85 31.93 -4.31
CA PRO A 639 4.13 32.46 -4.72
C PRO A 639 4.16 33.99 -4.73
N GLU A 640 5.29 34.55 -4.32
CA GLU A 640 5.58 35.97 -4.50
C GLU A 640 5.77 36.32 -6.00
N ASN A 641 5.83 37.62 -6.30
CA ASN A 641 5.95 38.11 -7.67
C ASN A 641 7.37 37.83 -8.22
N PRO A 642 7.53 36.97 -9.24
CA PRO A 642 8.82 36.55 -9.75
C PRO A 642 9.56 37.71 -10.42
N THR A 643 10.88 37.62 -10.49
CA THR A 643 11.70 38.58 -11.24
C THR A 643 11.97 38.05 -12.66
N ILE A 644 12.20 38.97 -13.61
CA ILE A 644 12.38 38.62 -15.03
C ILE A 644 13.53 39.40 -15.63
N SER A 645 14.44 38.69 -16.30
CA SER A 645 15.47 39.28 -17.16
C SER A 645 15.31 38.78 -18.60
N GLY A 646 15.87 39.48 -19.58
CA GLY A 646 15.81 39.04 -20.96
C GLY A 646 16.64 39.87 -21.92
N LYS A 647 16.96 39.27 -23.07
CA LYS A 647 17.71 39.86 -24.17
C LYS A 647 17.16 39.40 -25.52
N PHE A 648 17.35 40.19 -26.56
CA PHE A 648 17.09 39.75 -27.93
C PHE A 648 18.28 38.98 -28.51
N VAL A 649 18.00 37.88 -29.19
CA VAL A 649 18.93 37.15 -30.05
C VAL A 649 18.33 37.13 -31.45
N GLY A 650 18.87 37.97 -32.35
CA GLY A 650 18.24 38.22 -33.65
C GLY A 650 16.86 38.88 -33.50
N SER A 651 15.79 38.14 -33.86
CA SER A 651 14.39 38.55 -33.68
C SER A 651 13.69 37.87 -32.49
N GLU A 652 14.35 36.90 -31.85
CA GLU A 652 13.82 36.13 -30.73
C GLU A 652 14.06 36.85 -29.41
N LEU A 653 13.07 36.81 -28.51
CA LEU A 653 13.24 37.18 -27.11
C LEU A 653 13.68 35.95 -26.32
N VAL A 654 14.87 36.00 -25.73
CA VAL A 654 15.34 35.01 -24.75
C VAL A 654 15.22 35.65 -23.37
N ALA A 655 14.28 35.17 -22.56
CA ALA A 655 14.00 35.74 -21.25
C ALA A 655 13.85 34.66 -20.18
N THR A 656 14.28 34.96 -18.96
CA THR A 656 14.31 34.04 -17.83
C THR A 656 13.46 34.61 -16.70
N VAL A 657 12.50 33.80 -16.24
CA VAL A 657 11.66 34.08 -15.08
C VAL A 657 12.27 33.35 -13.88
N PHE A 658 12.53 34.06 -12.78
CA PHE A 658 13.13 33.55 -11.55
C PHE A 658 12.09 33.60 -10.43
N ALA A 659 11.94 32.51 -9.68
CA ALA A 659 11.15 32.51 -8.45
C ALA A 659 11.78 33.45 -7.41
N ASP A 660 10.96 33.94 -6.47
CA ASP A 660 11.48 34.65 -5.30
C ASP A 660 12.32 33.69 -4.43
N ALA A 661 13.27 34.24 -3.67
CA ALA A 661 14.09 33.46 -2.75
C ALA A 661 13.27 32.69 -1.71
N ALA A 662 12.07 33.15 -1.33
CA ALA A 662 11.16 32.46 -0.41
C ALA A 662 10.35 31.31 -1.07
N ASP A 663 10.38 31.20 -2.40
CA ASP A 663 9.52 30.28 -3.18
C ASP A 663 10.32 29.25 -4.01
N GLN A 664 11.62 29.13 -3.77
CA GLN A 664 12.53 28.20 -4.48
C GLN A 664 12.08 26.73 -4.45
N ASN A 665 11.37 26.32 -3.40
CA ASN A 665 10.79 24.97 -3.29
C ASN A 665 9.26 24.96 -3.44
N ASN A 666 8.65 26.13 -3.70
CA ASN A 666 7.20 26.35 -3.72
C ASN A 666 6.63 26.54 -5.13
N VAL A 667 7.45 26.95 -6.10
CA VAL A 667 7.04 27.05 -7.51
C VAL A 667 7.18 25.71 -8.20
N ASP A 668 6.08 25.25 -8.80
CA ASP A 668 6.04 24.03 -9.61
C ASP A 668 6.04 24.35 -11.11
N VAL A 669 5.42 25.47 -11.51
CA VAL A 669 5.26 25.87 -12.93
C VAL A 669 5.65 27.33 -13.15
N PHE A 670 6.38 27.58 -14.25
CA PHE A 670 6.66 28.91 -14.78
C PHE A 670 5.91 29.11 -16.10
N GLU A 671 5.26 30.25 -16.28
CA GLU A 671 4.69 30.71 -17.56
C GLU A 671 5.33 32.05 -17.97
N MET A 672 5.38 32.33 -19.27
CA MET A 672 5.70 33.67 -19.79
C MET A 672 4.81 34.05 -20.97
N TYR A 673 4.22 35.24 -20.91
CA TYR A 673 3.34 35.78 -21.96
C TYR A 673 3.72 37.21 -22.34
N CYS A 674 3.77 37.49 -23.64
CA CYS A 674 4.17 38.81 -24.16
C CYS A 674 3.04 39.50 -24.96
N ILE A 675 2.86 40.80 -24.74
CA ILE A 675 1.74 41.60 -25.25
C ILE A 675 2.18 42.97 -25.82
N ALA A 676 1.41 43.48 -26.79
CA ALA A 676 1.68 44.78 -27.44
C ALA A 676 1.32 46.00 -26.57
N GLN A 677 0.40 45.89 -25.62
CA GLN A 677 -0.04 46.98 -24.74
C GLN A 677 -0.28 46.46 -23.32
N LYS A 678 0.11 47.23 -22.29
CA LYS A 678 0.00 46.84 -20.88
C LYS A 678 -1.46 46.54 -20.51
N GLY A 679 -1.74 45.32 -20.04
CA GLY A 679 -3.10 44.87 -19.70
C GLY A 679 -3.96 44.37 -20.88
N SER A 680 -3.43 44.28 -22.10
CA SER A 680 -4.13 43.65 -23.22
C SER A 680 -4.25 42.12 -23.05
N LYS A 681 -5.38 41.55 -23.50
CA LYS A 681 -5.60 40.09 -23.56
C LYS A 681 -4.95 39.43 -24.79
N SER A 682 -4.46 40.19 -25.76
CA SER A 682 -3.87 39.66 -26.99
C SER A 682 -2.41 39.21 -26.75
N VAL A 683 -2.21 37.91 -26.63
CA VAL A 683 -0.90 37.27 -26.44
C VAL A 683 -0.21 37.04 -27.78
N TYR A 684 1.05 37.46 -27.91
CA TYR A 684 1.87 37.33 -29.12
C TYR A 684 2.94 36.23 -29.02
N GLY A 685 3.12 35.66 -27.83
CA GLY A 685 3.99 34.52 -27.56
C GLY A 685 3.75 34.01 -26.14
N PHE A 686 3.72 32.68 -26.00
CA PHE A 686 3.51 31.96 -24.75
C PHE A 686 4.59 30.88 -24.60
N GLY A 687 4.98 30.59 -23.37
CA GLY A 687 5.80 29.44 -23.03
C GLY A 687 5.55 29.01 -21.59
N GLU A 688 5.60 27.70 -21.35
CA GLU A 688 5.39 27.08 -20.05
C GLU A 688 6.54 26.09 -19.74
N GLY A 689 6.81 25.85 -18.46
CA GLY A 689 7.49 24.63 -18.06
C GLY A 689 8.01 24.63 -16.63
N THR A 690 8.40 23.46 -16.17
CA THR A 690 8.89 23.19 -14.82
C THR A 690 10.40 23.47 -14.71
N SER A 691 10.86 23.85 -13.51
CA SER A 691 12.25 24.06 -13.10
C SER A 691 12.25 24.35 -11.59
N PRO A 692 13.29 24.02 -10.79
CA PRO A 692 13.30 24.36 -9.36
C PRO A 692 13.28 25.88 -9.10
N ASN A 693 14.19 26.65 -9.70
CA ASN A 693 14.41 28.05 -9.32
C ASN A 693 14.11 29.09 -10.41
N SER A 694 14.23 28.71 -11.69
CA SER A 694 14.00 29.63 -12.81
C SER A 694 13.80 28.93 -14.14
N LYS A 695 12.97 29.47 -15.03
CA LYS A 695 12.76 28.94 -16.38
C LYS A 695 13.15 29.97 -17.43
N THR A 696 13.95 29.53 -18.41
CA THR A 696 14.29 30.35 -19.59
C THR A 696 13.40 29.98 -20.76
N PHE A 697 12.78 30.99 -21.36
CA PHE A 697 11.89 30.89 -22.50
C PHE A 697 12.52 31.55 -23.72
N ARG A 698 12.28 30.96 -24.90
CA ARG A 698 12.67 31.52 -26.20
C ARG A 698 11.40 31.77 -27.00
N LEU A 699 11.03 33.04 -27.19
CA LEU A 699 9.85 33.43 -27.95
C LEU A 699 10.28 34.00 -29.31
N PRO A 700 9.90 33.38 -30.44
CA PRO A 700 10.35 33.81 -31.76
C PRO A 700 9.61 35.06 -32.27
N LYS A 701 10.26 35.83 -33.14
CA LYS A 701 9.65 36.97 -33.89
C LYS A 701 9.04 38.08 -33.01
N MET A 702 9.55 38.27 -31.78
CA MET A 702 9.00 39.21 -30.79
C MET A 702 9.46 40.66 -30.97
N LYS A 703 10.62 40.87 -31.60
CA LYS A 703 11.24 42.20 -31.77
C LYS A 703 10.34 43.12 -32.60
N GLY A 704 9.93 44.25 -32.01
CA GLY A 704 9.01 45.21 -32.64
C GLY A 704 7.52 44.84 -32.58
N LYS A 705 7.14 43.71 -31.94
CA LYS A 705 5.73 43.29 -31.79
C LYS A 705 5.18 43.40 -30.37
N ALA A 706 6.00 43.08 -29.35
CA ALA A 706 5.60 43.20 -27.96
C ALA A 706 6.30 44.38 -27.27
N ASN A 707 5.57 45.07 -26.40
CA ASN A 707 6.07 46.17 -25.56
C ASN A 707 6.19 45.75 -24.08
N TYR A 708 5.53 44.66 -23.69
CA TYR A 708 5.53 44.11 -22.34
C TYR A 708 5.58 42.59 -22.38
N CYS A 709 6.32 42.00 -21.45
CA CYS A 709 6.28 40.57 -21.18
C CYS A 709 6.08 40.36 -19.69
N TYR A 710 5.22 39.41 -19.36
CA TYR A 710 4.88 39.02 -18.01
C TYR A 710 5.36 37.60 -17.80
N GLY A 711 5.91 37.35 -16.62
CA GLY A 711 6.32 36.05 -16.15
C GLY A 711 5.47 35.72 -14.96
N ARG A 712 4.94 34.51 -14.90
CA ARG A 712 4.09 34.04 -13.82
C ARG A 712 4.70 32.77 -13.25
N VAL A 713 4.59 32.62 -11.94
CA VAL A 713 4.94 31.39 -11.23
C VAL A 713 3.73 30.88 -10.49
N MET A 714 3.59 29.56 -10.41
CA MET A 714 2.45 28.90 -9.79
C MET A 714 2.91 27.79 -8.84
N SER A 715 2.20 27.65 -7.72
CA SER A 715 2.36 26.53 -6.78
C SER A 715 1.18 25.58 -6.87
N THR A 716 1.46 24.27 -6.83
CA THR A 716 0.46 23.22 -6.62
C THR A 716 0.40 22.87 -5.12
N GLY A 717 -0.70 23.27 -4.48
CA GLY A 717 -1.04 22.86 -3.13
C GLY A 717 -1.69 21.48 -3.07
N THR A 718 -1.91 20.97 -1.86
CA THR A 718 -2.63 19.71 -1.60
C THR A 718 -4.12 19.74 -1.99
N VAL A 719 -4.66 20.92 -2.30
CA VAL A 719 -5.99 21.14 -2.90
C VAL A 719 -5.79 21.92 -4.20
N LYS A 720 -6.55 21.61 -5.27
CA LYS A 720 -6.44 22.19 -6.63
C LYS A 720 -6.77 23.69 -6.69
N ILE A 721 -5.92 24.53 -6.11
CA ILE A 721 -5.98 26.00 -6.20
C ILE A 721 -4.59 26.50 -6.64
N TYR A 722 -4.46 26.81 -7.93
CA TYR A 722 -3.26 27.45 -8.46
C TYR A 722 -3.20 28.89 -7.96
N SER A 723 -2.31 29.12 -6.99
CA SER A 723 -1.96 30.45 -6.52
C SER A 723 -0.75 30.96 -7.32
N SER A 724 -0.71 32.26 -7.66
CA SER A 724 0.27 32.77 -8.63
C SER A 724 0.74 34.21 -8.39
N GLY A 725 2.05 34.44 -8.53
CA GLY A 725 2.68 35.76 -8.58
C GLY A 725 3.03 36.19 -10.02
N TYR A 726 3.20 37.50 -10.24
CA TYR A 726 3.46 38.10 -11.56
C TYR A 726 4.64 39.09 -11.57
N GLY A 727 5.60 38.89 -12.47
CA GLY A 727 6.68 39.81 -12.79
C GLY A 727 6.45 40.55 -14.10
N LEU A 728 7.20 41.63 -14.35
CA LEU A 728 7.09 42.44 -15.57
C LEU A 728 8.47 42.80 -16.18
N LEU A 729 8.55 42.66 -17.50
CA LEU A 729 9.66 43.10 -18.35
C LEU A 729 9.12 44.07 -19.41
N ARG A 730 9.77 45.23 -19.57
CA ARG A 730 9.37 46.25 -20.57
C ARG A 730 10.31 46.23 -21.77
N ILE A 731 9.73 46.33 -22.96
CA ILE A 731 10.45 46.40 -24.24
C ILE A 731 10.19 47.78 -24.84
N ALA A 732 11.25 48.53 -25.14
CA ALA A 732 11.16 49.80 -25.86
C ALA A 732 11.09 49.57 -27.39
N ALA A 733 10.58 50.54 -28.13
CA ALA A 733 10.40 50.44 -29.59
C ALA A 733 11.70 50.15 -30.37
N ASN A 734 12.86 50.56 -29.84
CA ASN A 734 14.18 50.25 -30.40
C ASN A 734 14.72 48.84 -30.01
N GLY A 735 13.92 48.02 -29.32
CA GLY A 735 14.30 46.70 -28.83
C GLY A 735 15.10 46.70 -27.52
N LYS A 736 15.35 47.85 -26.88
CA LYS A 736 15.99 47.89 -25.55
C LYS A 736 15.03 47.32 -24.50
N ILE A 737 15.52 46.34 -23.74
CA ILE A 737 14.79 45.73 -22.63
C ILE A 737 15.12 46.46 -21.33
N THR A 738 14.13 46.60 -20.46
CA THR A 738 14.29 47.05 -19.07
C THR A 738 13.64 46.03 -18.14
N SER A 739 14.46 45.31 -17.37
CA SER A 739 14.05 44.49 -16.24
C SER A 739 13.73 45.38 -15.04
N GLY A 740 12.62 45.10 -14.37
CA GLY A 740 12.24 45.83 -13.16
C GLY A 740 13.04 45.42 -11.94
N LYS A 741 13.13 46.31 -10.96
CA LYS A 741 13.58 46.00 -9.60
C LYS A 741 12.73 46.76 -8.59
N LEU A 742 12.27 46.05 -7.56
CA LEU A 742 11.77 46.63 -6.32
C LEU A 742 12.95 46.73 -5.33
N VAL A 743 13.07 47.82 -4.59
CA VAL A 743 14.09 47.98 -3.55
C VAL A 743 13.40 48.48 -2.28
N ILE A 744 13.67 47.81 -1.15
CA ILE A 744 13.23 48.21 0.18
C ILE A 744 14.46 48.59 1.01
N THR A 745 14.40 49.74 1.67
CA THR A 745 15.45 50.20 2.59
C THR A 745 14.84 50.31 4.00
N PRO A 746 15.17 49.40 4.93
CA PRO A 746 14.72 49.49 6.31
C PRO A 746 15.48 50.58 7.07
N THR A 747 14.88 51.07 8.16
CA THR A 747 15.53 51.86 9.20
C THR A 747 14.91 51.45 10.53
N ILE A 748 15.68 50.75 11.36
CA ILE A 748 15.20 50.10 12.58
C ILE A 748 15.99 50.65 13.76
N SER A 749 15.31 50.97 14.87
CA SER A 749 15.96 51.47 16.07
C SER A 749 15.22 51.07 17.36
N SER A 750 16.00 50.74 18.39
CA SER A 750 15.53 50.54 19.77
C SER A 750 16.19 51.60 20.65
N ASN A 751 15.60 52.80 20.64
CA ASN A 751 16.10 53.96 21.37
C ASN A 751 15.38 54.17 22.73
N VAL A 752 14.36 53.35 23.01
CA VAL A 752 13.51 53.40 24.20
C VAL A 752 13.36 51.97 24.72
N ALA A 753 13.47 51.79 26.04
CA ALA A 753 13.46 50.48 26.68
C ALA A 753 12.23 49.65 26.27
N GLY A 754 12.44 48.42 25.84
CA GLY A 754 11.37 47.47 25.45
C GLY A 754 10.53 47.88 24.23
N ILE A 755 11.02 48.82 23.41
CA ILE A 755 10.35 49.32 22.21
C ILE A 755 11.29 49.25 20.99
N VAL A 756 10.78 48.74 19.88
CA VAL A 756 11.46 48.77 18.57
C VAL A 756 10.63 49.58 17.57
N ASN A 757 11.26 50.55 16.95
CA ASN A 757 10.68 51.38 15.89
C ASN A 757 11.16 50.87 14.54
N VAL A 758 10.22 50.66 13.62
CA VAL A 758 10.48 50.14 12.26
C VAL A 758 9.99 51.18 11.27
N LYS A 759 10.88 51.67 10.40
CA LYS A 759 10.55 52.54 9.26
C LYS A 759 11.10 51.93 7.98
N TRP A 760 10.49 52.24 6.84
CA TRP A 760 10.98 51.77 5.55
C TRP A 760 10.72 52.75 4.41
N LYS A 761 11.55 52.67 3.38
CA LYS A 761 11.33 53.29 2.07
C LYS A 761 11.32 52.20 1.01
N ALA A 762 10.34 52.20 0.11
CA ALA A 762 10.24 51.25 -0.98
C ALA A 762 10.11 51.98 -2.33
N ILE A 763 10.83 51.52 -3.36
CA ILE A 763 10.84 52.12 -4.70
C ILE A 763 10.78 51.00 -5.75
N ASP A 764 9.88 51.12 -6.72
CA ASP A 764 9.72 50.20 -7.86
C ASP A 764 10.09 50.92 -9.17
N SER A 765 10.97 50.32 -9.98
CA SER A 765 11.48 50.96 -11.21
C SER A 765 10.56 50.87 -12.45
N LEU A 766 9.52 50.01 -12.44
CA LEU A 766 8.56 49.85 -13.56
C LEU A 766 7.11 50.24 -13.20
N GLY A 767 6.85 50.66 -11.97
CA GLY A 767 5.51 51.07 -11.56
C GLY A 767 5.40 51.55 -10.12
N LYS A 768 4.38 51.06 -9.41
CA LYS A 768 4.11 51.42 -8.02
C LYS A 768 4.39 50.22 -7.12
N VAL A 769 4.85 50.52 -5.90
CA VAL A 769 4.81 49.58 -4.78
C VAL A 769 3.35 49.35 -4.43
N GLN A 770 2.94 48.08 -4.36
CA GLN A 770 1.56 47.66 -4.09
C GLN A 770 1.32 47.50 -2.60
N SER A 771 2.26 46.86 -1.90
CA SER A 771 2.21 46.66 -0.45
C SER A 771 3.62 46.54 0.14
N VAL A 772 3.73 46.84 1.43
CA VAL A 772 4.84 46.41 2.29
C VAL A 772 4.23 45.91 3.60
N THR A 773 4.60 44.70 3.99
CA THR A 773 4.21 44.04 5.23
C THR A 773 5.43 43.94 6.14
N ALA A 774 5.22 44.08 7.45
CA ALA A 774 6.28 44.06 8.46
C ALA A 774 5.92 43.02 9.54
N ASN A 775 6.69 41.93 9.58
CA ASN A 775 6.52 40.83 10.53
C ASN A 775 7.70 40.82 11.52
N SER A 776 7.45 40.39 12.75
CA SER A 776 8.42 40.35 13.85
C SER A 776 8.43 39.00 14.52
N SER A 777 9.60 38.52 14.94
CA SER A 777 9.75 37.24 15.65
C SER A 777 9.02 37.20 17.00
N THR A 778 8.86 38.35 17.65
CA THR A 778 8.11 38.52 18.90
C THR A 778 7.31 39.82 18.88
N GLY A 779 6.12 39.80 19.47
CA GLY A 779 5.17 40.92 19.44
C GLY A 779 4.59 41.20 18.04
N SER A 780 3.65 42.16 17.97
CA SER A 780 3.05 42.60 16.71
C SER A 780 3.52 44.00 16.32
N CYS A 781 3.94 44.19 15.06
CA CYS A 781 4.36 45.50 14.56
C CYS A 781 3.13 46.36 14.23
N LYS A 782 2.63 47.12 15.22
CA LYS A 782 1.45 47.97 15.07
C LYS A 782 1.79 49.17 14.19
N LYS A 783 1.14 49.28 13.02
CA LYS A 783 1.35 50.38 12.07
C LYS A 783 1.09 51.74 12.73
N THR A 784 2.04 52.65 12.56
CA THR A 784 1.95 54.05 13.00
C THR A 784 1.82 55.01 11.82
N THR A 785 2.32 54.64 10.64
CA THR A 785 2.07 55.32 9.36
C THR A 785 2.01 54.28 8.23
N ALA A 786 1.82 54.73 6.98
CA ALA A 786 1.92 53.87 5.80
C ALA A 786 3.33 53.25 5.61
N THR A 787 4.37 53.85 6.20
CA THR A 787 5.77 53.44 6.06
C THR A 787 6.49 53.22 7.40
N SER A 788 5.73 53.02 8.49
CA SER A 788 6.30 52.71 9.80
C SER A 788 5.36 51.91 10.71
N CYS A 789 5.96 51.11 11.59
CA CYS A 789 5.27 50.43 12.69
C CYS A 789 6.15 50.42 13.95
N VAL A 790 5.53 50.11 15.10
CA VAL A 790 6.20 50.05 16.41
C VAL A 790 5.81 48.74 17.09
N ILE A 791 6.81 48.08 17.66
CA ILE A 791 6.67 46.89 18.50
C ILE A 791 6.93 47.33 19.94
N LYS A 792 6.09 46.91 20.89
CA LYS A 792 6.13 47.28 22.31
C LYS A 792 5.99 46.05 23.19
N GLY A 793 6.41 46.15 24.45
CA GLY A 793 6.31 45.07 25.43
C GLY A 793 7.40 44.01 25.24
N LEU A 794 8.57 44.44 24.76
CA LEU A 794 9.72 43.58 24.52
C LEU A 794 10.65 43.61 25.74
N THR A 795 11.31 42.49 26.02
CA THR A 795 12.29 42.39 27.11
C THR A 795 13.62 43.03 26.68
N SER A 796 14.21 43.88 27.52
CA SER A 796 15.56 44.44 27.29
C SER A 796 16.58 43.30 27.12
N GLY A 797 17.54 43.47 26.21
CA GLY A 797 18.53 42.45 25.85
C GLY A 797 18.04 41.36 24.88
N SER A 798 16.73 41.23 24.63
CA SER A 798 16.22 40.28 23.63
C SER A 798 16.58 40.69 22.19
N VAL A 799 16.71 39.72 21.30
CA VAL A 799 16.91 39.96 19.86
C VAL A 799 15.55 39.87 19.16
N VAL A 800 15.18 40.91 18.42
CA VAL A 800 13.98 40.89 17.57
C VAL A 800 14.42 40.86 16.12
N SER A 801 14.01 39.81 15.41
CA SER A 801 14.14 39.70 13.96
C SER A 801 12.94 40.36 13.30
N ILE A 802 13.18 41.29 12.38
CA ILE A 802 12.13 41.96 11.60
C ILE A 802 12.30 41.58 10.15
N VAL A 803 11.19 41.19 9.52
CA VAL A 803 11.11 40.89 8.08
C VAL A 803 10.17 41.89 7.43
N LEU A 804 10.71 42.66 6.48
CA LEU A 804 9.92 43.50 5.58
C LEU A 804 9.80 42.78 4.24
N SER A 805 8.57 42.46 3.84
CA SER A 805 8.26 41.90 2.52
C SER A 805 7.41 42.89 1.74
N GLY A 806 7.88 43.30 0.57
CA GLY A 806 7.18 44.22 -0.31
C GLY A 806 6.83 43.59 -1.64
N ARG A 807 5.67 43.98 -2.17
CA ARG A 807 5.21 43.59 -3.51
C ARG A 807 5.11 44.81 -4.41
N GLY A 808 5.63 44.69 -5.62
CA GLY A 808 5.67 45.74 -6.63
C GLY A 808 5.17 45.28 -7.99
N THR A 809 5.18 46.22 -8.93
CA THR A 809 4.98 46.00 -10.36
C THR A 809 6.17 45.26 -11.00
N SER A 810 7.37 45.43 -10.44
CA SER A 810 8.62 44.82 -10.91
C SER A 810 8.89 43.40 -10.39
N GLY A 811 8.21 42.97 -9.34
CA GLY A 811 8.54 41.77 -8.55
C GLY A 811 8.24 41.98 -7.06
N SER A 812 8.64 41.02 -6.22
CA SER A 812 8.77 41.15 -4.77
C SER A 812 10.20 41.53 -4.36
N GLU A 813 10.37 41.92 -3.10
CA GLU A 813 11.66 42.07 -2.41
C GLU A 813 11.41 41.78 -0.93
N THR A 814 12.28 41.01 -0.27
CA THR A 814 12.23 40.77 1.18
C THR A 814 13.55 41.16 1.83
N VAL A 815 13.49 41.96 2.89
CA VAL A 815 14.65 42.39 3.67
C VAL A 815 14.46 41.99 5.14
N ARG A 816 15.35 41.13 5.65
CA ARG A 816 15.44 40.78 7.07
C ARG A 816 16.46 41.69 7.76
N SER A 817 16.20 42.06 9.00
CA SER A 817 17.14 42.81 9.84
C SER A 817 16.89 42.50 11.32
N ASN A 818 17.96 42.34 12.08
CA ASN A 818 17.90 41.97 13.49
C ASN A 818 18.29 43.18 14.35
N ILE A 819 17.67 43.35 15.51
CA ILE A 819 18.04 44.38 16.48
C ILE A 819 17.99 43.83 17.90
N VAL A 820 18.99 44.20 18.71
CA VAL A 820 18.97 43.99 20.16
C VAL A 820 18.10 45.08 20.78
N VAL A 821 17.11 44.67 21.59
CA VAL A 821 16.21 45.57 22.30
C VAL A 821 16.96 46.23 23.45
N LYS A 822 16.91 47.56 23.54
CA LYS A 822 17.40 48.30 24.72
C LYS A 822 16.48 48.11 25.92
#